data_AF-A0A3M1VLT8-F1
#
_entry.id   AF-A0A3M1VLT8-F1
#
_cell.length_a   1.000
_cell.length_b   1.000
_cell.length_c   1.000
_cell.angle_alpha   90.00
_cell.angle_beta   90.00
_cell.angle_gamma   90.00
#
_symmetry.space_group_name_H-M   'P 1'
#
loop_
_entity.id
_entity.type
_entity.pdbx_description
1 polymer ?
#
loop_
_entity_poly.entity_id
_entity_poly.type
_entity_poly.pdbx_seq_one_letter_code
_entity_poly.pdbx_strand_id
1 'polypeptide(L)'
;MPKASHRRESPAHVCPGPHPLRSRPPGKERTMNDAIDDRRMRVGTAIGNRAGRRGVTLGERYPAFTTASARPTTPIAGIPQRRLAPGAAVPLLGFAVVLICGIAPTVRGAVAAPHRPADRRAPARITVAAADTRRGLVVAPGTPRQAGPAKAAQAVEKPSSESPSDTLDAAALREAAQRMLADVKYLASDELEGRGLGTRGLDEAAEFIKRRFAEAGLDVTAVDGDAFQRFTVTIGSSLAKPPQMAVYSPAGDRIALKPGKEFNACSFGSSGHVEAELVFCGYGIRAEKPAFDEFAGVDVKGKAVIIMRRTPRQGDPHSPFAGPHGQVSRHAALLTKVSHAYGAGAAAVLFVNDPFTVRKNKEALQNQLKKLAARIADLAEQIAAADADNAAELQQRQKRLQDTVAALIKAKQRQANFDADPLMPFGYGGHEAGGRTMPVVHIKQSVCNRILKAATGRTLDEIAEQIDRTLKPASRKLKGWTVDLDVDLKRERVEARNVIGVLRGTGPHADEVIVVGAHYDHLGRGGVGSLAPRSKDIHNGADDNASGTAALIELARQLGREKHRLPRTIVFIAFTAEERGLLGSSYYVRHPVFPLEKTIAMFNMDMVGRLRDDKLIVMGSGTAKQWEPLLKRLAPRYGLNLKLTPDGFGPSDHASFYARKIPVLHLFTGNHADYHRPSDDWQKINAEGMARIVGLLKDIVLEVAAAPQRPEYVAVARPSRPARTGDRPYFGSIPDFGGDQPGYAISGVAPGSPAEKAGLKGGDVIVKLNDIKIGNLEDFDLALRRFSAGDTVKVEVLRDGKRLTFEVTLGAPR
;
A
#
# COMPACT_ATOMS: atom_id res chain seq x y z
N MET A 1 -11.83 62.11 -23.60
CA MET A 1 -12.73 61.69 -22.50
C MET A 1 -14.06 62.41 -22.65
N PRO A 2 -15.18 61.97 -22.03
CA PRO A 2 -15.39 60.80 -21.15
C PRO A 2 -16.42 59.77 -21.71
N LYS A 3 -17.15 59.02 -20.85
CA LYS A 3 -18.03 57.85 -21.13
C LYS A 3 -19.48 58.01 -20.58
N ALA A 4 -20.33 56.96 -20.68
CA ALA A 4 -21.81 56.99 -20.60
C ALA A 4 -22.49 56.30 -19.37
N SER A 5 -23.84 56.21 -19.39
CA SER A 5 -24.86 55.74 -18.38
C SER A 5 -25.23 54.22 -18.47
N HIS A 6 -26.15 53.55 -17.73
CA HIS A 6 -27.46 53.80 -17.03
C HIS A 6 -27.55 53.02 -15.66
N ARG A 7 -28.58 52.93 -14.78
CA ARG A 7 -30.10 52.95 -14.76
C ARG A 7 -30.77 51.69 -15.38
N ARG A 8 -31.92 51.12 -14.91
CA ARG A 8 -32.89 51.40 -13.80
C ARG A 8 -33.81 50.17 -13.45
N GLU A 9 -34.54 50.23 -12.30
CA GLU A 9 -35.93 49.72 -11.91
C GLU A 9 -36.64 48.55 -12.68
N SER A 10 -37.60 47.72 -12.18
CA SER A 10 -38.53 47.69 -11.01
C SER A 10 -39.15 46.24 -10.75
N PRO A 11 -40.11 45.99 -9.81
CA PRO A 11 -40.43 44.63 -9.24
C PRO A 11 -41.82 43.98 -9.51
N ALA A 12 -42.01 42.67 -9.21
CA ALA A 12 -43.29 41.95 -8.93
C ALA A 12 -43.12 40.50 -8.33
N HIS A 13 -44.21 39.83 -7.93
CA HIS A 13 -44.28 38.49 -7.25
C HIS A 13 -44.36 37.25 -8.18
N VAL A 14 -44.04 36.04 -7.67
CA VAL A 14 -44.93 34.83 -7.57
C VAL A 14 -44.24 33.62 -6.87
N CYS A 15 -45.05 32.69 -6.32
CA CYS A 15 -44.73 31.50 -5.50
C CYS A 15 -44.41 30.22 -6.35
N PRO A 16 -44.15 28.99 -5.81
CA PRO A 16 -44.33 28.50 -4.43
C PRO A 16 -43.21 27.61 -3.80
N GLY A 17 -43.43 27.21 -2.54
CA GLY A 17 -42.70 26.13 -1.84
C GLY A 17 -43.66 25.05 -1.29
N PRO A 18 -43.15 23.92 -0.78
CA PRO A 18 -43.96 22.75 -0.40
C PRO A 18 -44.65 22.88 0.98
N HIS A 19 -45.83 22.27 1.12
CA HIS A 19 -46.62 22.25 2.36
C HIS A 19 -46.14 21.22 3.40
N PRO A 20 -46.28 21.50 4.70
CA PRO A 20 -46.31 20.49 5.75
C PRO A 20 -47.71 19.87 5.87
N LEU A 21 -47.83 18.54 5.87
CA LEU A 21 -49.09 17.84 6.12
C LEU A 21 -49.33 17.62 7.63
N ARG A 22 -50.55 17.87 8.08
CA ARG A 22 -51.01 17.61 9.46
C ARG A 22 -51.48 16.16 9.64
N SER A 23 -51.41 15.71 10.89
CA SER A 23 -51.85 14.38 11.35
C SER A 23 -53.38 14.24 11.47
N ARG A 24 -53.86 13.00 11.30
CA ARG A 24 -55.08 12.44 11.92
C ARG A 24 -54.87 10.93 12.22
N PRO A 25 -55.67 10.30 13.10
CA PRO A 25 -55.16 9.22 13.96
C PRO A 25 -55.51 7.78 13.50
N PRO A 26 -54.81 6.76 14.04
CA PRO A 26 -55.29 5.38 14.03
C PRO A 26 -56.48 5.20 15.00
N GLY A 27 -57.42 4.35 14.63
CA GLY A 27 -58.57 3.96 15.45
C GLY A 27 -58.26 2.87 16.49
N LYS A 28 -59.22 2.61 17.39
CA LYS A 28 -59.12 1.69 18.53
C LYS A 28 -59.42 0.22 18.20
N GLU A 29 -58.76 -0.65 18.97
CA GLU A 29 -59.27 -1.89 19.59
C GLU A 29 -59.96 -2.98 18.74
N ARG A 30 -59.38 -4.19 18.75
CA ARG A 30 -60.03 -5.39 19.34
C ARG A 30 -58.99 -6.36 19.91
N THR A 31 -59.44 -7.27 20.78
CA THR A 31 -58.65 -8.08 21.72
C THR A 31 -58.95 -9.59 21.61
N MET A 32 -58.36 -10.42 22.50
CA MET A 32 -58.30 -11.91 22.55
C MET A 32 -57.02 -12.46 21.88
N ASN A 33 -56.02 -13.04 22.55
CA ASN A 33 -55.85 -13.69 23.87
C ASN A 33 -56.22 -15.20 23.94
N ASP A 34 -55.30 -15.98 24.55
CA ASP A 34 -55.38 -17.36 25.10
C ASP A 34 -55.48 -18.62 24.19
N ALA A 35 -54.33 -19.31 24.06
CA ALA A 35 -54.09 -20.78 24.22
C ALA A 35 -52.64 -21.09 23.75
N ILE A 36 -51.67 -21.55 24.55
CA ILE A 36 -51.54 -22.79 25.37
C ILE A 36 -51.54 -24.08 24.54
N ASP A 37 -50.36 -24.71 24.36
CA ASP A 37 -49.99 -25.91 25.14
C ASP A 37 -48.46 -26.19 25.12
N ASP A 38 -47.98 -27.06 26.03
CA ASP A 38 -46.58 -27.41 26.36
C ASP A 38 -46.05 -28.65 25.59
N ARG A 39 -44.74 -28.69 25.32
CA ARG A 39 -43.96 -29.93 25.59
C ARG A 39 -42.44 -29.77 25.78
N ARG A 40 -42.05 -29.78 27.06
CA ARG A 40 -40.71 -29.91 27.66
C ARG A 40 -39.74 -30.96 27.08
N MET A 41 -38.45 -30.59 27.11
CA MET A 41 -37.24 -31.33 27.56
C MET A 41 -37.06 -32.84 27.27
N ARG A 42 -35.86 -33.22 26.75
CA ARG A 42 -34.69 -33.79 27.50
C ARG A 42 -33.57 -34.16 26.49
N VAL A 43 -32.33 -33.69 26.65
CA VAL A 43 -31.22 -34.30 27.44
C VAL A 43 -30.90 -35.75 27.03
N GLY A 44 -29.73 -35.96 26.42
CA GLY A 44 -29.17 -37.27 26.11
C GLY A 44 -27.68 -37.19 25.73
N THR A 45 -26.81 -37.85 26.50
CA THR A 45 -25.34 -37.81 26.37
C THR A 45 -24.81 -39.15 25.86
N ALA A 46 -23.80 -39.17 24.96
CA ALA A 46 -22.64 -40.10 25.02
C ALA A 46 -21.77 -40.16 23.73
N ILE A 47 -20.45 -40.00 23.93
CA ILE A 47 -19.35 -40.88 23.46
C ILE A 47 -19.43 -41.49 22.03
N GLY A 48 -18.47 -41.15 21.16
CA GLY A 48 -18.22 -41.86 19.91
C GLY A 48 -16.88 -41.49 19.25
N ASN A 49 -15.85 -42.32 19.42
CA ASN A 49 -14.48 -42.03 19.00
C ASN A 49 -14.03 -42.92 17.83
N ARG A 50 -13.59 -42.36 16.68
CA ARG A 50 -12.45 -42.82 15.84
C ARG A 50 -12.30 -42.08 14.50
N ALA A 51 -11.09 -42.12 13.95
CA ALA A 51 -10.71 -41.54 12.66
C ALA A 51 -10.93 -42.49 11.47
N GLY A 52 -11.07 -41.92 10.26
CA GLY A 52 -11.11 -42.65 8.99
C GLY A 52 -10.57 -41.82 7.82
N ARG A 53 -9.60 -42.37 7.07
CA ARG A 53 -9.12 -41.82 5.77
C ARG A 53 -9.91 -42.40 4.61
N ARG A 54 -9.83 -41.71 3.45
CA ARG A 54 -10.55 -41.89 2.16
C ARG A 54 -11.86 -41.08 2.12
N GLY A 55 -12.18 -40.30 1.08
CA GLY A 55 -11.49 -40.07 -0.19
C GLY A 55 -12.14 -40.83 -1.36
N VAL A 56 -13.20 -40.26 -1.92
CA VAL A 56 -13.94 -40.74 -3.10
C VAL A 56 -14.40 -39.53 -3.93
N THR A 57 -14.44 -39.67 -5.25
CA THR A 57 -14.88 -38.66 -6.22
C THR A 57 -16.28 -38.96 -6.76
N LEU A 58 -17.17 -37.95 -6.77
CA LEU A 58 -18.35 -37.83 -7.65
C LEU A 58 -18.62 -36.32 -7.90
N GLY A 59 -19.28 -35.87 -8.96
CA GLY A 59 -19.81 -36.61 -10.12
C GLY A 59 -21.31 -36.39 -10.35
N GLU A 60 -21.67 -35.44 -11.24
CA GLU A 60 -23.05 -35.10 -11.69
C GLU A 60 -23.99 -34.52 -10.59
N ARG A 61 -24.99 -33.65 -10.83
CA ARG A 61 -25.77 -33.27 -12.04
C ARG A 61 -26.15 -31.77 -12.05
N TYR A 62 -26.66 -31.29 -13.18
CA TYR A 62 -27.44 -30.03 -13.31
C TYR A 62 -28.91 -30.22 -12.88
N PRO A 63 -29.68 -29.13 -12.70
CA PRO A 63 -30.59 -28.71 -13.78
C PRO A 63 -30.38 -27.26 -14.23
N ALA A 64 -30.99 -26.89 -15.37
CA ALA A 64 -30.97 -25.54 -15.93
C ALA A 64 -32.41 -25.05 -16.17
N PHE A 65 -32.60 -23.74 -16.21
CA PHE A 65 -33.81 -23.08 -16.69
C PHE A 65 -33.49 -22.18 -17.89
N THR A 66 -34.46 -22.00 -18.79
CA THR A 66 -34.27 -21.41 -20.13
C THR A 66 -35.24 -20.27 -20.41
N THR A 67 -34.80 -19.29 -21.21
CA THR A 67 -35.57 -18.40 -22.11
C THR A 67 -34.61 -17.35 -22.68
N ALA A 68 -34.82 -16.69 -23.83
CA ALA A 68 -35.42 -17.12 -25.11
C ALA A 68 -35.04 -16.07 -26.18
N SER A 69 -34.81 -16.46 -27.44
CA SER A 69 -34.73 -15.52 -28.58
C SER A 69 -34.95 -16.24 -29.92
N ALA A 70 -35.37 -15.50 -30.96
CA ALA A 70 -36.06 -16.03 -32.14
C ALA A 70 -35.17 -16.29 -33.38
N ARG A 71 -35.77 -16.95 -34.40
CA ARG A 71 -35.23 -17.15 -35.76
C ARG A 71 -36.01 -16.33 -36.79
N PRO A 72 -35.42 -16.08 -37.98
CA PRO A 72 -35.95 -16.67 -39.23
C PRO A 72 -34.82 -17.42 -40.00
N THR A 73 -34.94 -18.66 -40.51
CA THR A 73 -35.83 -19.29 -41.53
C THR A 73 -35.45 -19.07 -43.01
N THR A 74 -34.59 -19.98 -43.52
CA THR A 74 -34.64 -20.67 -44.86
C THR A 74 -34.35 -19.88 -46.17
N PRO A 75 -34.08 -20.52 -47.34
CA PRO A 75 -34.00 -21.97 -47.66
C PRO A 75 -32.77 -22.50 -48.49
N ILE A 76 -32.57 -23.83 -48.44
CA ILE A 76 -32.21 -24.82 -49.52
C ILE A 76 -31.01 -24.58 -50.48
N ALA A 77 -30.04 -25.53 -50.51
CA ALA A 77 -29.63 -26.34 -51.68
C ALA A 77 -28.38 -27.23 -51.39
N GLY A 78 -28.27 -28.44 -51.99
CA GLY A 78 -27.02 -29.22 -52.09
C GLY A 78 -26.98 -30.62 -51.45
N ILE A 79 -27.05 -31.66 -52.28
CA ILE A 79 -26.96 -33.12 -51.99
C ILE A 79 -25.94 -33.70 -53.01
N PRO A 80 -25.16 -34.80 -52.76
CA PRO A 80 -25.45 -35.93 -51.88
C PRO A 80 -24.33 -36.43 -50.93
N GLN A 81 -24.72 -37.30 -50.00
CA GLN A 81 -23.85 -38.28 -49.34
C GLN A 81 -23.67 -39.53 -50.21
N ARG A 82 -22.55 -40.26 -50.06
CA ARG A 82 -22.52 -41.72 -50.29
C ARG A 82 -22.41 -42.45 -48.95
N ARG A 83 -23.16 -43.54 -48.81
CA ARG A 83 -23.19 -44.41 -47.62
C ARG A 83 -22.00 -45.36 -47.62
N LEU A 84 -21.62 -45.82 -46.42
CA LEU A 84 -21.42 -47.24 -46.13
C LEU A 84 -21.60 -47.49 -44.61
N ALA A 85 -21.92 -48.72 -44.24
CA ALA A 85 -22.27 -49.17 -42.89
C ALA A 85 -21.15 -50.06 -42.29
N PRO A 86 -21.15 -50.38 -40.98
CA PRO A 86 -19.95 -50.85 -40.28
C PRO A 86 -19.68 -52.35 -40.37
N GLY A 87 -18.42 -52.75 -40.18
CA GLY A 87 -18.01 -54.14 -39.96
C GLY A 87 -16.50 -54.33 -39.80
N ALA A 88 -16.09 -55.37 -39.06
CA ALA A 88 -14.71 -55.80 -38.78
C ALA A 88 -13.81 -54.84 -37.96
N ALA A 89 -12.71 -55.38 -37.42
CA ALA A 89 -11.84 -54.72 -36.42
C ALA A 89 -10.41 -55.31 -36.41
N VAL A 90 -9.50 -54.66 -35.65
CA VAL A 90 -8.13 -55.12 -35.25
C VAL A 90 -7.07 -55.09 -36.37
N PRO A 91 -5.75 -54.84 -36.13
CA PRO A 91 -5.03 -54.24 -34.99
C PRO A 91 -4.28 -52.92 -35.33
N LEU A 92 -3.46 -52.41 -34.41
CA LEU A 92 -2.41 -51.42 -34.68
C LEU A 92 -1.17 -52.10 -35.29
N LEU A 93 -0.51 -51.46 -36.26
CA LEU A 93 0.92 -51.13 -36.18
C LEU A 93 1.35 -50.11 -37.26
N GLY A 94 2.39 -49.33 -36.96
CA GLY A 94 3.27 -48.69 -37.96
C GLY A 94 2.77 -47.40 -38.64
N PHE A 95 3.40 -46.28 -38.28
CA PHE A 95 3.95 -45.35 -39.30
C PHE A 95 5.16 -44.62 -38.71
N ALA A 96 6.31 -44.72 -39.39
CA ALA A 96 7.60 -44.21 -38.91
C ALA A 96 7.92 -42.80 -39.45
N VAL A 97 8.92 -42.17 -38.84
CA VAL A 97 9.35 -40.80 -39.12
C VAL A 97 9.89 -40.67 -40.56
N VAL A 98 9.22 -39.86 -41.38
CA VAL A 98 9.79 -39.31 -42.62
C VAL A 98 9.48 -37.81 -42.72
N LEU A 99 10.36 -36.98 -42.15
CA LEU A 99 10.67 -35.65 -42.68
C LEU A 99 11.99 -35.14 -42.06
N ILE A 100 12.68 -34.26 -42.80
CA ILE A 100 14.03 -33.70 -42.50
C ILE A 100 15.18 -34.65 -42.90
N CYS A 101 15.47 -34.66 -44.20
CA CYS A 101 16.84 -34.79 -44.71
C CYS A 101 16.95 -33.80 -45.89
N GLY A 102 17.93 -32.89 -45.87
CA GLY A 102 17.93 -31.77 -46.82
C GLY A 102 19.07 -30.76 -46.63
N ILE A 103 20.18 -31.04 -47.31
CA ILE A 103 21.28 -30.11 -47.64
C ILE A 103 22.15 -29.62 -46.47
N ALA A 104 23.42 -30.00 -46.52
CA ALA A 104 24.54 -29.30 -45.88
C ALA A 104 25.74 -29.30 -46.85
N PRO A 105 26.51 -28.21 -46.99
CA PRO A 105 27.79 -28.21 -47.69
C PRO A 105 28.96 -28.52 -46.72
N THR A 106 29.97 -29.22 -47.24
CA THR A 106 31.14 -29.68 -46.48
C THR A 106 32.27 -28.65 -46.39
N VAL A 107 32.99 -28.64 -45.26
CA VAL A 107 34.42 -28.27 -45.22
C VAL A 107 35.16 -29.31 -44.36
N ARG A 108 36.29 -29.83 -44.88
CA ARG A 108 37.25 -30.65 -44.12
C ARG A 108 38.41 -29.76 -43.66
N GLY A 109 38.85 -29.94 -42.41
CA GLY A 109 40.08 -29.36 -41.86
C GLY A 109 40.48 -30.15 -40.62
N ALA A 110 41.70 -30.68 -40.58
CA ALA A 110 42.06 -31.78 -39.68
C ALA A 110 43.13 -31.41 -38.65
N VAL A 111 42.92 -31.89 -37.41
CA VAL A 111 43.92 -32.43 -36.46
C VAL A 111 45.04 -31.49 -35.95
N ALA A 112 45.05 -31.26 -34.62
CA ALA A 112 46.17 -31.58 -33.71
C ALA A 112 45.78 -31.32 -32.24
N ALA A 113 46.35 -32.08 -31.30
CA ALA A 113 46.21 -31.89 -29.85
C ALA A 113 47.57 -31.47 -29.23
N PRO A 114 47.64 -30.93 -28.00
CA PRO A 114 48.72 -30.01 -27.60
C PRO A 114 49.91 -30.66 -26.87
N HIS A 115 51.05 -29.95 -26.88
CA HIS A 115 52.17 -30.16 -25.96
C HIS A 115 52.22 -29.10 -24.85
N ARG A 116 52.74 -29.49 -23.67
CA ARG A 116 53.13 -28.59 -22.56
C ARG A 116 54.47 -27.89 -22.85
N PRO A 117 54.79 -26.80 -22.14
CA PRO A 117 55.70 -26.93 -20.98
C PRO A 117 55.19 -26.30 -19.68
N ALA A 118 56.01 -26.40 -18.62
CA ALA A 118 55.91 -25.65 -17.36
C ALA A 118 56.43 -24.18 -17.57
N ASP A 119 56.50 -23.26 -16.60
CA ASP A 119 56.67 -23.42 -15.14
C ASP A 119 56.26 -22.16 -14.32
N ARG A 120 56.16 -22.32 -12.99
CA ARG A 120 56.26 -21.31 -11.90
C ARG A 120 55.85 -19.84 -12.17
N ARG A 121 54.79 -19.37 -11.47
CA ARG A 121 54.92 -18.57 -10.22
C ARG A 121 53.57 -18.17 -9.58
N ALA A 122 53.57 -18.20 -8.25
CA ALA A 122 52.63 -17.61 -7.28
C ALA A 122 53.49 -17.20 -6.04
N PRO A 123 52.99 -16.58 -4.94
CA PRO A 123 51.60 -16.25 -4.59
C PRO A 123 51.40 -14.83 -4.02
N ALA A 124 50.16 -14.51 -3.60
CA ALA A 124 49.89 -13.73 -2.39
C ALA A 124 48.46 -13.97 -1.88
N ARG A 125 48.30 -14.34 -0.59
CA ARG A 125 47.05 -14.20 0.18
C ARG A 125 47.41 -13.47 1.46
N ILE A 126 46.63 -12.46 1.83
CA ILE A 126 46.78 -11.76 3.10
C ILE A 126 45.89 -12.47 4.14
N THR A 127 46.50 -12.85 5.26
CA THR A 127 45.80 -13.38 6.44
C THR A 127 46.25 -12.56 7.64
N VAL A 128 45.30 -12.04 8.42
CA VAL A 128 45.60 -11.28 9.64
C VAL A 128 45.74 -12.23 10.82
N ALA A 129 46.80 -12.07 11.60
CA ALA A 129 46.99 -12.73 12.88
C ALA A 129 47.27 -11.68 13.97
N ALA A 130 46.68 -11.87 15.15
CA ALA A 130 46.94 -11.02 16.33
C ALA A 130 48.09 -11.61 17.16
N ALA A 131 48.78 -10.76 17.92
CA ALA A 131 49.80 -11.16 18.89
C ALA A 131 49.60 -10.40 20.22
N ASP A 132 49.71 -11.13 21.34
CA ASP A 132 49.66 -10.63 22.71
C ASP A 132 51.08 -10.36 23.23
N THR A 133 51.27 -9.28 24.00
CA THR A 133 52.49 -9.04 24.78
C THR A 133 52.16 -8.41 26.13
N ARG A 134 52.80 -8.92 27.19
CA ARG A 134 52.61 -8.51 28.59
C ARG A 134 53.92 -8.04 29.24
N ARG A 135 53.74 -7.33 30.37
CA ARG A 135 54.69 -7.04 31.47
C ARG A 135 55.50 -5.74 31.39
N GLY A 136 55.56 -5.06 32.54
CA GLY A 136 56.41 -3.92 32.88
C GLY A 136 55.92 -3.27 34.17
N LEU A 137 56.68 -3.38 35.28
CA LEU A 137 56.32 -2.85 36.61
C LEU A 137 57.58 -2.31 37.31
N VAL A 138 57.53 -1.09 37.86
CA VAL A 138 58.55 -0.45 38.71
C VAL A 138 57.85 0.37 39.81
N VAL A 139 58.49 0.60 40.97
CA VAL A 139 57.82 0.90 42.27
C VAL A 139 58.60 1.89 43.18
N ALA A 140 57.86 2.69 43.97
CA ALA A 140 58.26 3.46 45.19
C ALA A 140 59.21 4.68 45.03
N PRO A 141 59.35 5.60 46.03
CA PRO A 141 58.67 5.80 47.33
C PRO A 141 57.74 7.06 47.32
N GLY A 142 57.20 7.69 48.39
CA GLY A 142 57.10 7.50 49.86
C GLY A 142 56.92 8.86 50.61
N THR A 143 56.43 9.01 51.87
CA THR A 143 55.89 8.02 52.83
C THR A 143 54.68 8.47 53.72
N PRO A 144 54.73 9.40 54.73
CA PRO A 144 53.95 9.17 55.98
C PRO A 144 53.21 10.34 56.73
N ARG A 145 52.12 9.98 57.45
CA ARG A 145 51.49 10.59 58.67
C ARG A 145 50.68 11.90 58.54
N GLN A 146 49.64 12.18 59.36
CA GLN A 146 49.14 11.63 60.65
C GLN A 146 47.64 11.20 60.63
N ALA A 147 47.06 10.79 61.77
CA ALA A 147 45.65 10.36 61.90
C ALA A 147 45.04 10.55 63.32
N GLY A 148 43.69 10.63 63.38
CA GLY A 148 42.86 10.48 64.59
C GLY A 148 42.03 11.71 64.99
N PRO A 149 41.02 11.60 65.90
CA PRO A 149 40.40 10.40 66.45
C PRO A 149 38.88 10.28 66.12
N ALA A 150 38.25 9.16 66.49
CA ALA A 150 36.81 8.96 66.37
C ALA A 150 36.02 9.44 67.61
N LYS A 151 34.70 9.66 67.45
CA LYS A 151 33.74 9.78 68.57
C LYS A 151 32.46 8.96 68.30
N ALA A 152 31.83 8.52 69.39
CA ALA A 152 30.78 7.50 69.37
C ALA A 152 29.37 8.05 69.08
N ALA A 153 28.43 7.13 68.82
CA ALA A 153 27.06 7.41 68.42
C ALA A 153 26.13 7.79 69.59
N GLN A 154 25.00 8.41 69.25
CA GLN A 154 23.73 8.24 69.96
C GLN A 154 22.71 7.69 68.96
N ALA A 155 21.88 6.75 69.42
CA ALA A 155 20.80 6.18 68.62
C ALA A 155 19.51 6.99 68.79
N VAL A 156 18.78 7.17 67.70
CA VAL A 156 17.36 7.54 67.70
C VAL A 156 16.63 6.43 66.94
N GLU A 157 15.51 5.97 67.48
CA GLU A 157 14.81 4.79 66.98
C GLU A 157 14.23 5.02 65.59
N LYS A 158 14.27 3.97 64.75
CA LYS A 158 13.55 3.99 63.47
C LYS A 158 12.07 3.72 63.71
N PRO A 159 11.14 4.55 63.19
CA PRO A 159 9.77 4.12 62.96
C PRO A 159 9.76 2.90 62.03
N SER A 160 8.84 1.97 62.25
CA SER A 160 8.69 0.76 61.44
C SER A 160 8.32 1.09 59.99
N SER A 161 9.06 0.50 59.04
CA SER A 161 8.84 0.70 57.61
C SER A 161 7.81 -0.29 57.06
N GLU A 162 6.52 -0.01 57.28
CA GLU A 162 5.41 -0.70 56.59
C GLU A 162 4.69 0.26 55.62
N SER A 163 5.35 0.51 54.49
CA SER A 163 4.70 1.08 53.31
C SER A 163 3.96 -0.04 52.54
N PRO A 164 2.70 0.15 52.11
CA PRO A 164 1.96 -0.86 51.35
C PRO A 164 2.70 -1.35 50.09
N SER A 165 2.42 -2.59 49.67
CA SER A 165 3.21 -3.29 48.66
C SER A 165 3.10 -2.68 47.25
N ASP A 166 4.18 -2.06 46.77
CA ASP A 166 4.38 -1.60 45.38
C ASP A 166 4.53 -2.76 44.34
N THR A 167 4.20 -4.00 44.72
CA THR A 167 4.22 -5.16 43.82
C THR A 167 2.97 -5.18 42.95
N LEU A 168 3.16 -5.16 41.62
CA LEU A 168 2.07 -5.35 40.67
C LEU A 168 1.29 -6.63 40.90
N ASP A 169 -0.04 -6.55 40.78
CA ASP A 169 -0.92 -7.72 40.84
C ASP A 169 -0.70 -8.62 39.60
N ALA A 170 0.12 -9.66 39.81
CA ALA A 170 0.43 -10.66 38.80
C ALA A 170 -0.79 -11.50 38.38
N ALA A 171 -1.82 -11.62 39.22
CA ALA A 171 -3.06 -12.31 38.85
C ALA A 171 -3.89 -11.43 37.90
N ALA A 172 -4.10 -10.16 38.23
CA ALA A 172 -4.81 -9.23 37.35
C ALA A 172 -4.10 -9.03 35.99
N LEU A 173 -2.77 -8.96 35.98
CA LEU A 173 -1.99 -8.92 34.73
C LEU A 173 -2.14 -10.20 33.90
N ARG A 174 -2.14 -11.37 34.55
CA ARG A 174 -2.35 -12.67 33.87
C ARG A 174 -3.76 -12.80 33.29
N GLU A 175 -4.79 -12.33 34.01
CA GLU A 175 -6.15 -12.28 33.46
C GLU A 175 -6.25 -11.30 32.27
N ALA A 176 -5.65 -10.12 32.37
CA ALA A 176 -5.64 -9.13 31.29
C ALA A 176 -4.97 -9.69 30.03
N ALA A 177 -3.84 -10.37 30.20
CA ALA A 177 -3.16 -11.11 29.13
C ALA A 177 -4.06 -12.18 28.50
N GLN A 178 -4.80 -12.96 29.31
CA GLN A 178 -5.73 -13.97 28.81
C GLN A 178 -6.92 -13.37 28.04
N ARG A 179 -7.51 -12.27 28.53
CA ARG A 179 -8.58 -11.54 27.83
C ARG A 179 -8.11 -11.00 26.49
N MET A 180 -6.97 -10.29 26.48
CA MET A 180 -6.41 -9.75 25.25
C MET A 180 -5.99 -10.84 24.27
N LEU A 181 -5.41 -11.96 24.70
CA LEU A 181 -5.08 -13.06 23.80
C LEU A 181 -6.33 -13.71 23.19
N ALA A 182 -7.47 -13.74 23.90
CA ALA A 182 -8.74 -14.20 23.35
C ALA A 182 -9.30 -13.20 22.32
N ASP A 183 -9.22 -11.89 22.59
CA ASP A 183 -9.66 -10.85 21.67
C ASP A 183 -8.76 -10.79 20.42
N VAL A 184 -7.43 -10.91 20.54
CA VAL A 184 -6.49 -11.02 19.41
C VAL A 184 -6.76 -12.26 18.58
N LYS A 185 -7.03 -13.42 19.20
CA LYS A 185 -7.37 -14.67 18.48
C LYS A 185 -8.62 -14.56 17.61
N TYR A 186 -9.60 -13.76 18.04
CA TYR A 186 -10.79 -13.50 17.22
C TYR A 186 -10.50 -12.45 16.14
N LEU A 187 -9.87 -11.33 16.51
CA LEU A 187 -9.54 -10.25 15.56
C LEU A 187 -8.60 -10.73 14.43
N ALA A 188 -7.64 -11.60 14.74
CA ALA A 188 -6.72 -12.19 13.78
C ALA A 188 -7.11 -13.60 13.34
N SER A 189 -8.42 -13.89 13.20
CA SER A 189 -8.92 -15.16 12.70
C SER A 189 -9.22 -15.11 11.19
N ASP A 190 -9.10 -16.26 10.51
CA ASP A 190 -9.40 -16.41 9.08
C ASP A 190 -10.85 -16.03 8.74
N GLU A 191 -11.79 -16.23 9.69
CA GLU A 191 -13.20 -15.85 9.56
C GLU A 191 -13.41 -14.34 9.45
N LEU A 192 -12.48 -13.51 9.94
CA LEU A 192 -12.50 -12.06 9.73
C LEU A 192 -11.75 -11.61 8.47
N GLU A 193 -11.35 -12.55 7.61
CA GLU A 193 -10.86 -12.28 6.25
C GLU A 193 -9.72 -11.26 6.17
N GLY A 194 -8.91 -11.18 7.24
CA GLY A 194 -7.80 -10.23 7.39
C GLY A 194 -8.22 -8.77 7.50
N ARG A 195 -9.49 -8.50 7.86
CA ARG A 195 -10.07 -7.18 8.11
C ARG A 195 -9.78 -6.15 7.02
N GLY A 196 -9.77 -6.61 5.76
CA GLY A 196 -9.58 -5.78 4.58
C GLY A 196 -10.75 -4.82 4.35
N LEU A 197 -10.45 -3.61 3.87
CA LEU A 197 -11.48 -2.62 3.49
C LEU A 197 -12.45 -3.21 2.46
N GLY A 198 -13.72 -3.32 2.86
CA GLY A 198 -14.80 -3.92 2.06
C GLY A 198 -15.02 -5.43 2.27
N THR A 199 -14.34 -6.10 3.20
CA THR A 199 -14.70 -7.47 3.61
C THR A 199 -15.78 -7.45 4.69
N ARG A 200 -16.59 -8.53 4.76
CA ARG A 200 -17.53 -8.77 5.86
C ARG A 200 -16.80 -8.85 7.21
N GLY A 201 -15.60 -9.43 7.22
CA GLY A 201 -14.78 -9.53 8.42
C GLY A 201 -14.32 -8.20 9.03
N LEU A 202 -14.17 -7.13 8.24
CA LEU A 202 -13.94 -5.78 8.79
C LEU A 202 -15.19 -5.24 9.50
N ASP A 203 -16.37 -5.46 8.92
CA ASP A 203 -17.66 -5.08 9.52
C ASP A 203 -17.93 -5.86 10.82
N GLU A 204 -17.63 -7.15 10.84
CA GLU A 204 -17.75 -8.00 12.03
C GLU A 204 -16.76 -7.61 13.14
N ALA A 205 -15.53 -7.22 12.78
CA ALA A 205 -14.58 -6.63 13.72
C ALA A 205 -15.12 -5.32 14.33
N ALA A 206 -15.77 -4.47 13.52
CA ALA A 206 -16.34 -3.21 13.99
C ALA A 206 -17.47 -3.43 15.03
N GLU A 207 -18.40 -4.35 14.75
CA GLU A 207 -19.47 -4.72 15.68
C GLU A 207 -18.96 -5.49 16.92
N PHE A 208 -17.87 -6.25 16.80
CA PHE A 208 -17.17 -6.84 17.93
C PHE A 208 -16.59 -5.77 18.85
N ILE A 209 -15.88 -4.77 18.31
CA ILE A 209 -15.28 -3.68 19.08
C ILE A 209 -16.38 -2.85 19.77
N LYS A 210 -17.45 -2.49 19.05
CA LYS A 210 -18.62 -1.79 19.61
C LYS A 210 -19.23 -2.55 20.80
N ARG A 211 -19.42 -3.86 20.66
CA ARG A 211 -19.89 -4.73 21.76
C ARG A 211 -18.90 -4.77 22.92
N ARG A 212 -17.60 -4.90 22.65
CA ARG A 212 -16.54 -4.89 23.68
C ARG A 212 -16.45 -3.56 24.44
N PHE A 213 -16.69 -2.43 23.78
CA PHE A 213 -16.82 -1.12 24.43
C PHE A 213 -18.07 -1.04 25.32
N ALA A 214 -19.23 -1.53 24.85
CA ALA A 214 -20.44 -1.61 25.67
C ALA A 214 -20.26 -2.54 26.90
N GLU A 215 -19.63 -3.71 26.74
CA GLU A 215 -19.23 -4.61 27.84
C GLU A 215 -18.26 -3.97 28.84
N ALA A 216 -17.47 -2.99 28.40
CA ALA A 216 -16.58 -2.19 29.25
C ALA A 216 -17.30 -1.01 29.94
N GLY A 217 -18.58 -0.77 29.63
CA GLY A 217 -19.40 0.28 30.23
C GLY A 217 -19.23 1.67 29.59
N LEU A 218 -18.77 1.72 28.33
CA LEU A 218 -18.65 2.95 27.55
C LEU A 218 -20.01 3.36 26.95
N ASP A 219 -20.24 4.67 26.86
CA ASP A 219 -21.26 5.28 26.02
C ASP A 219 -20.89 5.03 24.54
N VAL A 220 -21.70 4.20 23.87
CA VAL A 220 -21.56 3.80 22.46
C VAL A 220 -22.72 4.37 21.61
N THR A 221 -23.31 5.50 22.03
CA THR A 221 -24.34 6.24 21.26
C THR A 221 -23.92 7.69 20.95
N ALA A 222 -22.68 8.05 21.31
CA ALA A 222 -22.11 9.39 21.17
C ALA A 222 -21.93 9.88 19.71
N VAL A 223 -22.12 9.02 18.69
CA VAL A 223 -22.02 9.38 17.27
C VAL A 223 -23.39 9.19 16.62
N ASP A 224 -24.18 10.26 16.54
CA ASP A 224 -25.53 10.26 15.93
C ASP A 224 -26.50 9.16 16.47
N GLY A 225 -26.31 8.74 17.73
CA GLY A 225 -27.07 7.66 18.36
C GLY A 225 -26.42 6.26 18.27
N ASP A 226 -25.26 6.16 17.64
CA ASP A 226 -24.49 4.92 17.37
C ASP A 226 -23.02 5.11 17.80
N ALA A 227 -22.19 4.09 17.58
CA ALA A 227 -20.75 4.11 17.83
C ALA A 227 -19.92 4.50 16.58
N PHE A 228 -20.52 4.45 15.39
CA PHE A 228 -19.77 4.45 14.13
C PHE A 228 -19.71 5.82 13.48
N GLN A 229 -18.54 6.45 13.50
CA GLN A 229 -18.26 7.56 12.59
C GLN A 229 -17.97 7.00 11.19
N ARG A 230 -18.93 7.18 10.28
CA ARG A 230 -18.91 6.64 8.91
C ARG A 230 -18.25 7.60 7.93
N PHE A 231 -17.44 7.06 7.03
CA PHE A 231 -16.83 7.79 5.91
C PHE A 231 -16.63 6.86 4.70
N THR A 232 -16.20 7.40 3.56
CA THR A 232 -16.06 6.62 2.31
C THR A 232 -14.59 6.51 1.90
N VAL A 233 -14.14 5.31 1.56
CA VAL A 233 -12.76 5.03 1.11
C VAL A 233 -12.78 4.41 -0.29
N THR A 234 -11.89 4.89 -1.17
CA THR A 234 -11.69 4.31 -2.51
C THR A 234 -10.75 3.10 -2.41
N ILE A 235 -11.28 1.89 -2.62
CA ILE A 235 -10.53 0.63 -2.54
C ILE A 235 -10.02 0.11 -3.89
N GLY A 236 -10.67 0.52 -4.99
CA GLY A 236 -10.45 -0.05 -6.31
C GLY A 236 -10.92 0.86 -7.45
N SER A 237 -11.04 0.29 -8.64
CA SER A 237 -11.57 0.98 -9.82
C SER A 237 -11.97 -0.05 -10.88
N SER A 238 -13.01 0.28 -11.64
CA SER A 238 -13.44 -0.42 -12.86
C SER A 238 -13.71 0.59 -13.98
N LEU A 239 -14.00 0.08 -15.18
CA LEU A 239 -14.46 0.89 -16.32
C LEU A 239 -15.99 0.94 -16.32
N ALA A 240 -16.58 2.13 -16.40
CA ALA A 240 -18.04 2.29 -16.49
C ALA A 240 -18.57 1.92 -17.88
N LYS A 241 -17.76 2.16 -18.92
CA LYS A 241 -17.98 1.78 -20.32
C LYS A 241 -16.63 1.37 -20.93
N PRO A 242 -16.60 0.56 -22.01
CA PRO A 242 -15.37 0.33 -22.76
C PRO A 242 -14.76 1.67 -23.22
N PRO A 243 -13.46 1.93 -22.99
CA PRO A 243 -12.85 3.19 -23.39
C PRO A 243 -12.81 3.30 -24.91
N GLN A 244 -12.93 4.52 -25.42
CA GLN A 244 -12.86 4.79 -26.86
C GLN A 244 -11.60 5.58 -27.18
N MET A 245 -10.95 5.25 -28.30
CA MET A 245 -9.77 5.96 -28.75
C MET A 245 -9.70 5.95 -30.28
N ALA A 246 -9.53 7.13 -30.86
CA ALA A 246 -9.20 7.31 -32.27
C ALA A 246 -7.96 8.21 -32.40
N VAL A 247 -7.17 7.97 -33.44
CA VAL A 247 -6.02 8.81 -33.79
C VAL A 247 -6.25 9.33 -35.21
N TYR A 248 -6.03 10.62 -35.45
CA TYR A 248 -6.19 11.23 -36.77
C TYR A 248 -4.83 11.54 -37.39
N SER A 249 -4.72 11.28 -38.69
CA SER A 249 -3.55 11.69 -39.48
C SER A 249 -3.59 13.20 -39.80
N PRO A 250 -2.48 13.79 -40.25
CA PRO A 250 -2.45 15.16 -40.78
C PRO A 250 -3.34 15.39 -42.01
N ALA A 251 -3.82 14.33 -42.67
CA ALA A 251 -4.77 14.38 -43.77
C ALA A 251 -6.24 14.16 -43.32
N GLY A 252 -6.48 13.96 -42.02
CA GLY A 252 -7.80 13.70 -41.45
C GLY A 252 -8.20 12.22 -41.34
N ASP A 253 -7.31 11.27 -41.69
CA ASP A 253 -7.64 9.84 -41.66
C ASP A 253 -7.97 9.38 -40.23
N ARG A 254 -9.23 9.01 -39.96
CA ARG A 254 -9.65 8.50 -38.64
C ARG A 254 -9.22 7.05 -38.43
N ILE A 255 -8.28 6.83 -37.52
CA ILE A 255 -7.81 5.50 -37.11
C ILE A 255 -8.45 5.16 -35.75
N ALA A 256 -9.63 4.54 -35.78
CA ALA A 256 -10.27 4.01 -34.58
C ALA A 256 -9.52 2.76 -34.07
N LEU A 257 -9.14 2.75 -32.79
CA LEU A 257 -8.40 1.67 -32.15
C LEU A 257 -9.34 0.75 -31.35
N LYS A 258 -8.99 -0.53 -31.26
CA LYS A 258 -9.82 -1.54 -30.57
C LYS A 258 -9.34 -1.77 -29.13
N PRO A 259 -10.17 -1.50 -28.10
CA PRO A 259 -9.81 -1.77 -26.71
C PRO A 259 -9.57 -3.28 -26.51
N GLY A 260 -8.62 -3.65 -25.65
CA GLY A 260 -8.21 -5.04 -25.42
C GLY A 260 -7.37 -5.66 -26.54
N LYS A 261 -7.17 -4.98 -27.68
CA LYS A 261 -6.39 -5.49 -28.83
C LYS A 261 -5.26 -4.55 -29.26
N GLU A 262 -5.55 -3.25 -29.30
CA GLU A 262 -4.62 -2.20 -29.78
C GLU A 262 -4.26 -1.19 -28.67
N PHE A 263 -5.17 -0.99 -27.71
CA PHE A 263 -4.94 -0.22 -26.49
C PHE A 263 -5.76 -0.73 -25.30
N ASN A 264 -5.40 -0.31 -24.08
CA ASN A 264 -6.16 -0.49 -22.84
C ASN A 264 -6.12 0.81 -22.01
N ALA A 265 -7.19 1.11 -21.27
CA ALA A 265 -7.13 2.10 -20.18
C ALA A 265 -6.34 1.57 -18.98
N CYS A 266 -5.87 2.48 -18.12
CA CYS A 266 -5.10 2.18 -16.92
C CYS A 266 -5.80 2.71 -15.66
N SER A 267 -5.94 1.88 -14.62
CA SER A 267 -6.59 2.23 -13.35
C SER A 267 -5.92 3.36 -12.54
N PHE A 268 -4.67 3.65 -12.87
CA PHE A 268 -3.83 4.70 -12.28
C PHE A 268 -3.81 6.02 -13.07
N GLY A 269 -4.72 6.19 -14.03
CA GLY A 269 -5.14 7.50 -14.50
C GLY A 269 -6.53 7.88 -13.96
N SER A 270 -7.12 8.94 -14.51
CA SER A 270 -8.49 9.37 -14.22
C SER A 270 -9.46 9.10 -15.39
N SER A 271 -10.75 9.33 -15.15
CA SER A 271 -11.72 9.58 -16.23
C SER A 271 -11.41 10.89 -16.96
N GLY A 272 -11.91 11.03 -18.19
CA GLY A 272 -11.86 12.26 -18.98
C GLY A 272 -12.00 11.99 -20.48
N HIS A 273 -12.55 12.97 -21.19
CA HIS A 273 -12.46 13.07 -22.65
C HIS A 273 -11.35 14.06 -23.03
N VAL A 274 -10.52 13.69 -24.00
CA VAL A 274 -9.36 14.49 -24.45
C VAL A 274 -9.25 14.41 -25.97
N GLU A 275 -9.52 15.54 -26.63
CA GLU A 275 -9.08 15.82 -28.00
C GLU A 275 -7.78 16.64 -27.94
N ALA A 276 -6.67 16.11 -28.47
CA ALA A 276 -5.36 16.72 -28.29
C ALA A 276 -4.36 16.39 -29.41
N GLU A 277 -3.40 17.29 -29.66
CA GLU A 277 -2.21 16.96 -30.46
C GLU A 277 -1.34 15.89 -29.77
N LEU A 278 -0.66 15.08 -30.58
CA LEU A 278 0.26 14.05 -30.10
C LEU A 278 1.71 14.54 -30.05
N VAL A 279 2.39 14.19 -28.95
CA VAL A 279 3.82 14.42 -28.74
C VAL A 279 4.47 13.10 -28.35
N PHE A 280 5.60 12.75 -28.95
CA PHE A 280 6.43 11.64 -28.47
C PHE A 280 7.40 12.15 -27.41
N CYS A 281 7.35 11.59 -26.21
CA CYS A 281 8.14 11.99 -25.04
C CYS A 281 9.14 10.91 -24.60
N GLY A 282 9.66 10.11 -25.54
CA GLY A 282 10.76 9.17 -25.29
C GLY A 282 10.46 8.22 -24.14
N TYR A 283 11.30 8.19 -23.11
CA TYR A 283 11.04 7.43 -21.87
C TYR A 283 10.29 8.22 -20.78
N GLY A 284 9.90 9.48 -20.99
CA GLY A 284 9.21 10.32 -19.99
C GLY A 284 10.04 10.58 -18.73
N ILE A 285 11.37 10.53 -18.85
CA ILE A 285 12.31 10.71 -17.75
C ILE A 285 12.65 12.19 -17.58
N ARG A 286 12.71 12.61 -16.32
CA ARG A 286 13.43 13.78 -15.85
C ARG A 286 14.49 13.32 -14.85
N ALA A 287 15.73 13.79 -15.02
CA ALA A 287 16.88 13.52 -14.17
C ALA A 287 17.94 14.62 -14.36
N GLU A 288 18.63 14.98 -13.27
CA GLU A 288 19.76 15.93 -13.31
C GLU A 288 21.12 15.23 -13.43
N LYS A 289 21.21 14.00 -12.91
CA LYS A 289 22.44 13.19 -12.82
C LYS A 289 22.13 11.78 -13.34
N PRO A 290 22.42 11.45 -14.61
CA PRO A 290 22.83 12.36 -15.69
C PRO A 290 21.70 13.31 -16.10
N ALA A 291 22.06 14.44 -16.71
CA ALA A 291 21.09 15.43 -17.18
C ALA A 291 20.28 14.89 -18.37
N PHE A 292 18.99 14.63 -18.14
CA PHE A 292 18.10 13.99 -19.10
C PHE A 292 16.63 14.40 -18.81
N ASP A 293 16.06 15.26 -19.65
CA ASP A 293 14.65 15.69 -19.57
C ASP A 293 13.99 15.53 -20.95
N GLU A 294 13.06 14.57 -21.06
CA GLU A 294 12.30 14.29 -22.30
C GLU A 294 11.21 15.33 -22.62
N PHE A 295 11.01 16.30 -21.73
CA PHE A 295 10.08 17.42 -21.87
C PHE A 295 10.81 18.77 -22.04
N ALA A 296 12.15 18.79 -21.98
CA ALA A 296 12.92 20.00 -22.24
C ALA A 296 12.88 20.36 -23.74
N GLY A 297 12.56 21.61 -24.06
CA GLY A 297 12.45 22.09 -25.45
C GLY A 297 11.25 21.55 -26.23
N VAL A 298 10.33 20.82 -25.60
CA VAL A 298 9.14 20.23 -26.25
C VAL A 298 7.87 20.67 -25.51
N ASP A 299 7.05 21.51 -26.15
CA ASP A 299 5.77 21.93 -25.59
C ASP A 299 4.74 20.78 -25.61
N VAL A 300 4.40 20.30 -24.41
CA VAL A 300 3.37 19.28 -24.14
C VAL A 300 2.09 19.83 -23.50
N LYS A 301 1.97 21.15 -23.32
CA LYS A 301 0.87 21.75 -22.57
C LYS A 301 -0.47 21.52 -23.30
N GLY A 302 -1.42 20.88 -22.63
CA GLY A 302 -2.71 20.48 -23.21
C GLY A 302 -2.65 19.32 -24.21
N LYS A 303 -1.52 18.61 -24.31
CA LYS A 303 -1.29 17.59 -25.35
C LYS A 303 -1.25 16.17 -24.80
N ALA A 304 -1.48 15.19 -25.67
CA ALA A 304 -1.35 13.79 -25.33
C ALA A 304 0.08 13.31 -25.58
N VAL A 305 0.73 12.76 -24.56
CA VAL A 305 2.14 12.36 -24.62
C VAL A 305 2.30 10.84 -24.75
N ILE A 306 3.03 10.39 -25.76
CA ILE A 306 3.40 8.98 -25.94
C ILE A 306 4.72 8.73 -25.20
N ILE A 307 4.72 7.79 -24.25
CA ILE A 307 5.85 7.51 -23.35
C ILE A 307 6.20 6.02 -23.34
N MET A 308 7.47 5.69 -23.56
CA MET A 308 7.99 4.34 -23.38
C MET A 308 8.05 3.94 -21.90
N ARG A 309 7.63 2.71 -21.61
CA ARG A 309 7.89 2.03 -20.34
C ARG A 309 9.40 1.80 -20.16
N ARG A 310 9.82 1.38 -18.96
CA ARG A 310 11.24 1.13 -18.62
C ARG A 310 12.11 2.38 -18.74
N THR A 311 13.40 2.21 -19.03
CA THR A 311 14.47 3.23 -19.06
C THR A 311 15.44 2.94 -20.20
N PRO A 312 16.25 3.92 -20.64
CA PRO A 312 17.35 3.69 -21.57
C PRO A 312 18.30 2.58 -21.10
N ARG A 313 18.86 1.85 -22.07
CA ARG A 313 19.71 0.66 -21.88
C ARG A 313 19.07 -0.37 -20.94
N GLN A 314 17.78 -0.67 -21.17
CA GLN A 314 17.07 -1.66 -20.37
C GLN A 314 17.80 -3.01 -20.40
N GLY A 315 18.12 -3.56 -19.22
CA GLY A 315 18.87 -4.81 -19.07
C GLY A 315 20.38 -4.65 -18.85
N ASP A 316 20.94 -3.45 -19.06
CA ASP A 316 22.31 -3.11 -18.66
C ASP A 316 22.35 -2.74 -17.16
N PRO A 317 23.04 -3.50 -16.29
CA PRO A 317 23.17 -3.17 -14.86
C PRO A 317 24.02 -1.92 -14.62
N HIS A 318 24.77 -1.44 -15.62
CA HIS A 318 25.54 -0.22 -15.58
C HIS A 318 24.83 0.96 -16.29
N SER A 319 23.57 0.80 -16.71
CA SER A 319 22.76 1.91 -17.20
C SER A 319 22.66 3.00 -16.11
N PRO A 320 22.88 4.29 -16.43
CA PRO A 320 22.75 5.37 -15.46
C PRO A 320 21.32 5.58 -14.97
N PHE A 321 20.34 4.88 -15.55
CA PHE A 321 18.95 4.85 -15.12
C PHE A 321 18.55 3.52 -14.46
N ALA A 322 19.48 2.59 -14.22
CA ALA A 322 19.23 1.35 -13.49
C ALA A 322 18.85 1.61 -12.02
N GLY A 323 18.20 0.63 -11.38
CA GLY A 323 17.94 0.67 -9.94
C GLY A 323 19.10 0.04 -9.14
N PRO A 324 19.43 0.57 -7.96
CA PRO A 324 20.54 0.05 -7.15
C PRO A 324 20.28 -1.41 -6.75
N HIS A 325 21.34 -2.24 -6.76
CA HIS A 325 21.30 -3.66 -6.38
C HIS A 325 20.20 -4.49 -7.08
N GLY A 326 19.86 -4.16 -8.33
CA GLY A 326 18.84 -4.87 -9.11
C GLY A 326 17.39 -4.52 -8.76
N GLN A 327 17.17 -3.51 -7.92
CA GLN A 327 15.84 -2.98 -7.64
C GLN A 327 15.19 -2.33 -8.87
N VAL A 328 13.87 -2.16 -8.85
CA VAL A 328 13.16 -1.42 -9.90
C VAL A 328 13.56 0.06 -9.83
N SER A 329 14.07 0.61 -10.93
CA SER A 329 14.45 2.02 -11.01
C SER A 329 13.24 2.96 -10.82
N ARG A 330 13.41 4.03 -10.04
CA ARG A 330 12.45 5.14 -9.96
C ARG A 330 12.14 5.73 -11.34
N HIS A 331 13.13 5.75 -12.25
CA HIS A 331 12.96 6.26 -13.61
C HIS A 331 12.17 5.30 -14.52
N ALA A 332 11.98 4.04 -14.11
CA ALA A 332 11.13 3.06 -14.78
C ALA A 332 9.69 3.02 -14.24
N ALA A 333 9.42 3.61 -13.07
CA ALA A 333 8.11 3.59 -12.42
C ALA A 333 7.06 4.36 -13.25
N LEU A 334 5.86 3.81 -13.35
CA LEU A 334 4.79 4.37 -14.18
C LEU A 334 4.27 5.69 -13.62
N LEU A 335 3.98 5.73 -12.31
CA LEU A 335 3.43 6.92 -11.64
C LEU A 335 4.41 8.11 -11.71
N THR A 336 5.71 7.89 -11.52
CA THR A 336 6.75 8.93 -11.71
C THR A 336 6.72 9.54 -13.11
N LYS A 337 6.51 8.74 -14.16
CA LYS A 337 6.36 9.25 -15.54
C LYS A 337 5.05 10.01 -15.74
N VAL A 338 3.96 9.57 -15.10
CA VAL A 338 2.66 10.27 -15.05
C VAL A 338 2.83 11.64 -14.37
N SER A 339 3.47 11.71 -13.20
CA SER A 339 3.80 12.97 -12.51
C SER A 339 4.65 13.92 -13.35
N HIS A 340 5.66 13.42 -14.09
CA HIS A 340 6.45 14.27 -14.98
C HIS A 340 5.62 14.89 -16.10
N ALA A 341 4.72 14.11 -16.71
CA ALA A 341 3.82 14.58 -17.77
C ALA A 341 2.74 15.54 -17.24
N TYR A 342 2.11 15.20 -16.12
CA TYR A 342 1.10 16.02 -15.46
C TYR A 342 1.68 17.36 -14.99
N GLY A 343 2.85 17.32 -14.34
CA GLY A 343 3.60 18.50 -13.93
C GLY A 343 4.15 19.35 -15.08
N ALA A 344 4.26 18.79 -16.29
CA ALA A 344 4.53 19.53 -17.53
C ALA A 344 3.26 20.07 -18.21
N GLY A 345 2.06 19.75 -17.70
CA GLY A 345 0.78 20.20 -18.22
C GLY A 345 0.20 19.35 -19.36
N ALA A 346 0.61 18.09 -19.53
CA ALA A 346 0.00 17.17 -20.47
C ALA A 346 -1.49 16.91 -20.14
N ALA A 347 -2.28 16.62 -21.17
CA ALA A 347 -3.72 16.32 -21.05
C ALA A 347 -4.01 14.81 -20.94
N ALA A 348 -3.16 13.95 -21.50
CA ALA A 348 -3.28 12.49 -21.42
C ALA A 348 -1.90 11.81 -21.59
N VAL A 349 -1.76 10.58 -21.09
CA VAL A 349 -0.55 9.75 -21.27
C VAL A 349 -0.88 8.45 -22.01
N LEU A 350 -0.15 8.20 -23.10
CA LEU A 350 -0.21 7.00 -23.93
C LEU A 350 1.08 6.19 -23.71
N PHE A 351 1.09 5.27 -22.75
CA PHE A 351 2.24 4.40 -22.55
C PHE A 351 2.41 3.42 -23.72
N VAL A 352 3.65 3.06 -24.05
CA VAL A 352 3.99 1.98 -24.99
C VAL A 352 5.06 1.07 -24.39
N ASN A 353 5.06 -0.22 -24.71
CA ASN A 353 6.14 -1.13 -24.30
C ASN A 353 7.47 -0.71 -24.93
N ASP A 354 8.58 -0.89 -24.20
CA ASP A 354 9.92 -0.68 -24.72
C ASP A 354 10.33 -1.78 -25.73
N PRO A 355 11.08 -1.44 -26.80
CA PRO A 355 11.57 -2.42 -27.77
C PRO A 355 12.34 -3.59 -27.16
N PHE A 356 13.18 -3.34 -26.14
CA PHE A 356 13.95 -4.39 -25.48
C PHE A 356 13.06 -5.50 -24.87
N THR A 357 12.02 -5.14 -24.11
CA THR A 357 11.10 -6.11 -23.50
C THR A 357 10.39 -6.95 -24.58
N VAL A 358 9.93 -6.32 -25.67
CA VAL A 358 9.27 -7.04 -26.77
C VAL A 358 10.23 -7.96 -27.54
N ARG A 359 11.50 -7.55 -27.72
CA ARG A 359 12.55 -8.40 -28.28
C ARG A 359 12.86 -9.59 -27.37
N LYS A 360 13.05 -9.37 -26.06
CA LYS A 360 13.28 -10.45 -25.08
C LYS A 360 12.12 -11.42 -24.95
N ASN A 361 10.87 -10.95 -25.07
CA ASN A 361 9.70 -11.83 -25.13
C ASN A 361 9.76 -12.80 -26.32
N LYS A 362 10.13 -12.31 -27.51
CA LYS A 362 10.32 -13.15 -28.73
C LYS A 362 11.48 -14.12 -28.55
N GLU A 363 12.65 -13.64 -28.11
CA GLU A 363 13.84 -14.45 -27.86
C GLU A 363 13.57 -15.58 -26.85
N ALA A 364 12.87 -15.29 -25.74
CA ALA A 364 12.59 -16.28 -24.70
C ALA A 364 11.75 -17.45 -25.24
N LEU A 365 10.72 -17.16 -26.02
CA LEU A 365 9.88 -18.17 -26.67
C LEU A 365 10.66 -18.96 -27.73
N GLN A 366 11.43 -18.30 -28.59
CA GLN A 366 12.27 -18.95 -29.59
C GLN A 366 13.29 -19.91 -28.94
N ASN A 367 13.93 -19.48 -27.84
CA ASN A 367 14.85 -20.30 -27.06
C ASN A 367 14.15 -21.47 -26.36
N GLN A 368 12.91 -21.29 -25.87
CA GLN A 368 12.12 -22.39 -25.30
C GLN A 368 11.83 -23.46 -26.38
N LEU A 369 11.41 -23.03 -27.58
CA LEU A 369 11.16 -23.92 -28.71
C LEU A 369 12.44 -24.65 -29.16
N LYS A 370 13.57 -23.95 -29.25
CA LYS A 370 14.88 -24.54 -29.59
C LYS A 370 15.32 -25.57 -28.55
N LYS A 371 15.15 -25.30 -27.25
CA LYS A 371 15.46 -26.25 -26.17
C LYS A 371 14.59 -27.50 -26.21
N LEU A 372 13.29 -27.36 -26.47
CA LEU A 372 12.38 -28.50 -26.61
C LEU A 372 12.73 -29.36 -27.84
N ALA A 373 13.03 -28.74 -28.98
CA ALA A 373 13.48 -29.45 -30.18
C ALA A 373 14.81 -30.19 -29.97
N ALA A 374 15.80 -29.55 -29.32
CA ALA A 374 17.07 -30.19 -28.98
C ALA A 374 16.89 -31.38 -28.02
N ARG A 375 16.02 -31.26 -27.00
CA ARG A 375 15.71 -32.35 -26.08
C ARG A 375 14.94 -33.51 -26.73
N ILE A 376 14.17 -33.25 -27.79
CA ILE A 376 13.53 -34.29 -28.60
C ILE A 376 14.57 -35.09 -29.40
N ALA A 377 15.56 -34.42 -30.01
CA ALA A 377 16.65 -35.10 -30.71
C ALA A 377 17.50 -35.95 -29.76
N ASP A 378 17.94 -35.36 -28.64
CA ASP A 378 18.70 -36.01 -27.56
C ASP A 378 17.95 -37.23 -26.96
N LEU A 379 16.64 -37.13 -26.73
CA LEU A 379 15.84 -38.28 -26.28
C LEU A 379 15.65 -39.34 -27.37
N ALA A 380 15.58 -38.97 -28.66
CA ALA A 380 15.49 -39.92 -29.76
C ALA A 380 16.81 -40.69 -29.95
N GLU A 381 17.96 -40.02 -29.86
CA GLU A 381 19.29 -40.61 -29.88
C GLU A 381 19.48 -41.55 -28.67
N GLN A 382 19.08 -41.13 -27.47
CA GLN A 382 19.06 -42.00 -26.28
C GLN A 382 18.12 -43.21 -26.42
N ILE A 383 17.05 -43.15 -27.21
CA ILE A 383 16.18 -44.33 -27.46
C ILE A 383 16.83 -45.26 -28.49
N ALA A 384 17.46 -44.70 -29.53
CA ALA A 384 18.17 -45.49 -30.55
C ALA A 384 19.44 -46.19 -30.02
N ALA A 385 20.08 -45.61 -29.00
CA ALA A 385 21.25 -46.18 -28.31
C ALA A 385 20.90 -46.87 -26.98
N ALA A 386 19.63 -47.22 -26.74
CA ALA A 386 19.22 -47.99 -25.57
C ALA A 386 19.37 -49.49 -25.80
N ASP A 387 19.67 -50.23 -24.73
CA ASP A 387 19.58 -51.69 -24.73
C ASP A 387 18.11 -52.12 -24.92
N ALA A 388 17.88 -53.05 -25.84
CA ALA A 388 16.54 -53.55 -26.16
C ALA A 388 15.95 -54.42 -25.05
N ASP A 389 16.80 -55.10 -24.28
CA ASP A 389 16.36 -56.02 -23.22
C ASP A 389 15.89 -55.26 -21.96
N ASN A 390 16.31 -53.99 -21.77
CA ASN A 390 15.82 -53.12 -20.71
C ASN A 390 14.53 -52.37 -21.10
N ALA A 391 13.46 -53.13 -21.33
CA ALA A 391 12.16 -52.62 -21.76
C ALA A 391 11.59 -51.53 -20.83
N ALA A 392 11.85 -51.58 -19.52
CA ALA A 392 11.38 -50.60 -18.55
C ALA A 392 12.06 -49.23 -18.72
N GLU A 393 13.37 -49.21 -18.97
CA GLU A 393 14.07 -47.96 -19.29
C GLU A 393 13.68 -47.43 -20.67
N LEU A 394 13.56 -48.29 -21.68
CA LEU A 394 13.11 -47.92 -23.01
C LEU A 394 11.73 -47.23 -22.95
N GLN A 395 10.78 -47.82 -22.22
CA GLN A 395 9.45 -47.25 -21.98
C GLN A 395 9.52 -45.89 -21.25
N GLN A 396 10.42 -45.74 -20.27
CA GLN A 396 10.61 -44.46 -19.57
C GLN A 396 11.20 -43.38 -20.49
N ARG A 397 12.19 -43.71 -21.33
CA ARG A 397 12.78 -42.80 -22.33
C ARG A 397 11.73 -42.41 -23.39
N GLN A 398 10.95 -43.36 -23.91
CA GLN A 398 9.83 -43.12 -24.83
C GLN A 398 8.75 -42.21 -24.23
N LYS A 399 8.36 -42.42 -22.97
CA LYS A 399 7.39 -41.53 -22.29
C LYS A 399 7.91 -40.10 -22.17
N ARG A 400 9.17 -39.92 -21.76
CA ARG A 400 9.82 -38.59 -21.72
C ARG A 400 9.84 -37.91 -23.10
N LEU A 401 10.05 -38.67 -24.17
CA LEU A 401 9.97 -38.16 -25.55
C LEU A 401 8.55 -37.70 -25.88
N GLN A 402 7.53 -38.51 -25.61
CA GLN A 402 6.11 -38.16 -25.82
C GLN A 402 5.71 -36.90 -25.04
N ASP A 403 6.07 -36.81 -23.75
CA ASP A 403 5.82 -35.64 -22.90
C ASP A 403 6.51 -34.38 -23.47
N THR A 404 7.74 -34.50 -23.98
CA THR A 404 8.49 -33.39 -24.57
C THR A 404 7.92 -32.96 -25.93
N VAL A 405 7.46 -33.90 -26.76
CA VAL A 405 6.75 -33.62 -28.03
C VAL A 405 5.43 -32.89 -27.75
N ALA A 406 4.65 -33.34 -26.77
CA ALA A 406 3.42 -32.67 -26.35
C ALA A 406 3.70 -31.24 -25.83
N ALA A 407 4.79 -31.05 -25.07
CA ALA A 407 5.25 -29.74 -24.64
C ALA A 407 5.68 -28.84 -25.82
N LEU A 408 6.33 -29.37 -26.85
CA LEU A 408 6.69 -28.64 -28.07
C LEU A 408 5.44 -28.24 -28.88
N ILE A 409 4.46 -29.13 -29.04
CA ILE A 409 3.18 -28.82 -29.70
C ILE A 409 2.47 -27.68 -28.97
N LYS A 410 2.35 -27.78 -27.64
CA LYS A 410 1.76 -26.75 -26.78
C LYS A 410 2.53 -25.42 -26.84
N ALA A 411 3.85 -25.47 -27.01
CA ALA A 411 4.68 -24.28 -27.20
C ALA A 411 4.51 -23.64 -28.59
N LYS A 412 4.37 -24.43 -29.67
CA LYS A 412 4.05 -23.93 -31.02
C LYS A 412 2.63 -23.35 -31.10
N GLN A 413 1.64 -23.97 -30.47
CA GLN A 413 0.29 -23.43 -30.33
C GLN A 413 0.28 -22.10 -29.54
N ARG A 414 1.09 -22.00 -28.48
CA ARG A 414 1.32 -20.72 -27.79
C ARG A 414 1.99 -19.70 -28.70
N GLN A 415 2.96 -20.09 -29.53
CA GLN A 415 3.65 -19.20 -30.48
C GLN A 415 2.71 -18.57 -31.51
N ALA A 416 1.76 -19.35 -32.07
CA ALA A 416 0.77 -18.83 -33.02
C ALA A 416 -0.10 -17.71 -32.41
N ASN A 417 -0.30 -17.74 -31.08
CA ASN A 417 -1.06 -16.75 -30.32
C ASN A 417 -0.18 -15.89 -29.39
N PHE A 418 1.14 -15.83 -29.62
CA PHE A 418 2.06 -15.18 -28.69
C PHE A 418 2.13 -13.68 -28.92
N ASP A 419 1.42 -12.95 -28.07
CA ASP A 419 1.53 -11.50 -27.98
C ASP A 419 2.85 -11.11 -27.30
N ALA A 420 3.89 -10.89 -28.10
CA ALA A 420 5.18 -10.40 -27.61
C ALA A 420 5.11 -8.95 -27.08
N ASP A 421 4.06 -8.21 -27.44
CA ASP A 421 3.78 -6.83 -27.07
C ASP A 421 2.44 -6.74 -26.29
N PRO A 422 2.36 -7.41 -25.11
CA PRO A 422 1.10 -7.51 -24.38
C PRO A 422 0.70 -6.15 -23.83
N LEU A 423 -0.58 -5.84 -23.95
CA LEU A 423 -1.17 -4.67 -23.30
C LEU A 423 -1.13 -4.83 -21.78
N MET A 424 -0.91 -3.73 -21.06
CA MET A 424 -1.06 -3.72 -19.60
C MET A 424 -2.53 -4.05 -19.25
N PRO A 425 -2.81 -5.04 -18.38
CA PRO A 425 -4.17 -5.23 -17.87
C PRO A 425 -4.56 -4.02 -17.01
N PHE A 426 -5.85 -3.73 -16.94
CA PHE A 426 -6.37 -2.47 -16.38
C PHE A 426 -5.74 -2.08 -15.02
N GLY A 427 -5.69 -3.02 -14.07
CA GLY A 427 -5.11 -2.85 -12.72
C GLY A 427 -3.58 -2.80 -12.60
N TYR A 428 -2.81 -2.88 -13.69
CA TYR A 428 -1.38 -3.22 -13.66
C TYR A 428 -0.49 -2.27 -12.84
N GLY A 429 -0.79 -0.96 -12.84
CA GLY A 429 -0.01 0.04 -12.11
C GLY A 429 -0.59 0.42 -10.75
N GLY A 430 -1.53 -0.38 -10.22
CA GLY A 430 -2.30 -0.03 -9.02
C GLY A 430 -3.43 0.95 -9.32
N HIS A 431 -4.06 1.47 -8.27
CA HIS A 431 -5.10 2.49 -8.37
C HIS A 431 -4.51 3.86 -8.04
N GLU A 432 -5.04 4.91 -8.68
CA GLU A 432 -4.68 6.27 -8.31
C GLU A 432 -5.39 6.70 -7.03
N ALA A 433 -4.59 7.08 -6.03
CA ALA A 433 -5.02 7.48 -4.68
C ALA A 433 -5.00 9.00 -4.46
N GLY A 434 -5.35 9.80 -5.48
CA GLY A 434 -5.37 11.27 -5.37
C GLY A 434 -5.91 11.96 -6.62
N GLY A 435 -6.34 13.21 -6.49
CA GLY A 435 -7.13 13.91 -7.50
C GLY A 435 -6.38 14.47 -8.72
N ARG A 436 -5.48 13.71 -9.36
CA ARG A 436 -5.00 14.09 -10.70
C ARG A 436 -6.15 13.90 -11.71
N THR A 437 -6.28 14.84 -12.64
CA THR A 437 -7.21 14.75 -13.77
C THR A 437 -6.41 14.58 -15.07
N MET A 438 -6.11 13.34 -15.43
CA MET A 438 -5.40 12.98 -16.65
C MET A 438 -5.69 11.52 -17.04
N PRO A 439 -6.37 11.27 -18.17
CA PRO A 439 -6.52 9.91 -18.72
C PRO A 439 -5.18 9.26 -19.04
N VAL A 440 -5.06 7.98 -18.70
CA VAL A 440 -3.88 7.16 -18.98
C VAL A 440 -4.30 5.88 -19.70
N VAL A 441 -3.66 5.63 -20.84
CA VAL A 441 -3.82 4.41 -21.63
C VAL A 441 -2.46 3.75 -21.89
N HIS A 442 -2.48 2.49 -22.26
CA HIS A 442 -1.36 1.76 -22.85
C HIS A 442 -1.72 1.36 -24.28
N ILE A 443 -0.87 1.70 -25.25
CA ILE A 443 -1.00 1.36 -26.67
C ILE A 443 0.05 0.33 -27.07
N LYS A 444 -0.24 -0.44 -28.12
CA LYS A 444 0.75 -1.33 -28.74
C LYS A 444 1.84 -0.59 -29.49
N GLN A 445 3.01 -1.21 -29.58
CA GLN A 445 4.10 -0.79 -30.47
C GLN A 445 3.68 -0.75 -31.93
N SER A 446 2.72 -1.56 -32.38
CA SER A 446 2.17 -1.48 -33.75
C SER A 446 1.48 -0.14 -34.02
N VAL A 447 0.63 0.31 -33.09
CA VAL A 447 -0.04 1.62 -33.14
C VAL A 447 1.01 2.75 -33.10
N CYS A 448 1.91 2.69 -32.13
CA CYS A 448 2.98 3.68 -31.97
C CYS A 448 3.88 3.78 -33.22
N ASN A 449 4.30 2.64 -33.79
CA ASN A 449 5.10 2.60 -35.02
C ASN A 449 4.35 3.12 -36.25
N ARG A 450 3.03 2.92 -36.36
CA ARG A 450 2.23 3.51 -37.46
C ARG A 450 2.32 5.04 -37.45
N ILE A 451 2.14 5.62 -36.26
CA ILE A 451 2.23 7.08 -36.05
C ILE A 451 3.67 7.56 -36.27
N LEU A 452 4.65 6.94 -35.60
CA LEU A 452 6.06 7.38 -35.67
C LEU A 452 6.67 7.26 -37.07
N LYS A 453 6.41 6.18 -37.82
CA LYS A 453 6.89 6.05 -39.21
C LYS A 453 6.35 7.18 -40.08
N ALA A 454 5.04 7.45 -40.02
CA ALA A 454 4.42 8.49 -40.83
C ALA A 454 4.83 9.92 -40.40
N ALA A 455 5.01 10.17 -39.09
CA ALA A 455 5.36 11.48 -38.55
C ALA A 455 6.86 11.81 -38.55
N THR A 456 7.74 10.80 -38.66
CA THR A 456 9.18 10.95 -38.42
C THR A 456 10.11 10.15 -39.36
N GLY A 457 9.55 9.30 -40.22
CA GLY A 457 10.31 8.35 -41.04
C GLY A 457 10.90 7.16 -40.28
N ARG A 458 10.72 7.07 -38.95
CA ARG A 458 11.47 6.14 -38.08
C ARG A 458 10.59 5.29 -37.16
N THR A 459 11.15 4.18 -36.70
CA THR A 459 10.51 3.24 -35.75
C THR A 459 10.80 3.55 -34.28
N LEU A 460 9.99 2.96 -33.39
CA LEU A 460 10.23 2.96 -31.96
C LEU A 460 11.56 2.28 -31.59
N ASP A 461 11.90 1.17 -32.26
CA ASP A 461 13.19 0.48 -32.12
C ASP A 461 14.36 1.41 -32.47
N GLU A 462 14.36 2.04 -33.65
CA GLU A 462 15.41 2.98 -34.08
C GLU A 462 15.53 4.21 -33.17
N ILE A 463 14.42 4.67 -32.58
CA ILE A 463 14.40 5.81 -31.68
C ILE A 463 14.93 5.40 -30.30
N ALA A 464 14.51 4.25 -29.76
CA ALA A 464 15.06 3.71 -28.52
C ALA A 464 16.57 3.43 -28.65
N GLU A 465 17.04 2.87 -29.77
CA GLU A 465 18.46 2.61 -30.02
C GLU A 465 19.30 3.88 -30.17
N GLN A 466 18.71 4.99 -30.67
CA GLN A 466 19.34 6.30 -30.58
C GLN A 466 19.48 6.74 -29.13
N ILE A 467 18.42 6.65 -28.31
CA ILE A 467 18.45 7.08 -26.91
C ILE A 467 19.44 6.23 -26.11
N ASP A 468 19.44 4.91 -26.30
CA ASP A 468 20.36 3.97 -25.64
C ASP A 468 21.82 4.24 -26.02
N ARG A 469 22.10 4.49 -27.31
CA ARG A 469 23.46 4.82 -27.78
C ARG A 469 23.93 6.17 -27.26
N THR A 470 23.11 7.21 -27.38
CA THR A 470 23.52 8.61 -27.14
C THR A 470 23.29 9.12 -25.73
N LEU A 471 22.42 8.47 -24.96
CA LEU A 471 21.89 8.94 -23.67
C LEU A 471 21.34 10.38 -23.73
N LYS A 472 20.71 10.74 -24.86
CA LYS A 472 20.03 12.02 -25.06
C LYS A 472 18.54 11.83 -25.36
N PRO A 473 17.65 12.73 -24.90
CA PRO A 473 16.26 12.77 -25.31
C PRO A 473 16.08 12.72 -26.84
N ALA A 474 15.02 12.07 -27.30
CA ALA A 474 14.64 12.02 -28.72
C ALA A 474 13.23 12.58 -28.99
N SER A 475 12.66 13.22 -27.96
CA SER A 475 11.29 13.70 -27.88
C SER A 475 10.94 14.81 -28.87
N ARG A 476 9.69 14.85 -29.34
CA ARG A 476 9.23 15.72 -30.43
C ARG A 476 7.71 15.78 -30.57
N LYS A 477 7.18 16.92 -31.00
CA LYS A 477 5.78 17.04 -31.47
C LYS A 477 5.58 16.25 -32.77
N LEU A 478 4.49 15.49 -32.84
CA LEU A 478 4.09 14.73 -34.03
C LEU A 478 3.14 15.61 -34.85
N LYS A 479 3.71 16.45 -35.74
CA LYS A 479 2.97 17.51 -36.44
C LYS A 479 1.73 16.96 -37.16
N GLY A 480 0.56 17.58 -36.91
CA GLY A 480 -0.72 17.23 -37.52
C GLY A 480 -1.35 15.92 -37.02
N TRP A 481 -0.71 15.18 -36.12
CA TRP A 481 -1.29 13.98 -35.51
C TRP A 481 -2.04 14.37 -34.23
N THR A 482 -3.30 13.94 -34.13
CA THR A 482 -4.14 14.15 -32.94
C THR A 482 -4.72 12.83 -32.42
N VAL A 483 -5.20 12.86 -31.18
CA VAL A 483 -5.96 11.78 -30.54
C VAL A 483 -7.30 12.33 -30.03
N ASP A 484 -8.32 11.50 -30.15
CA ASP A 484 -9.62 11.57 -29.49
C ASP A 484 -9.67 10.38 -28.52
N LEU A 485 -9.78 10.65 -27.22
CA LEU A 485 -9.68 9.65 -26.16
C LEU A 485 -10.78 9.87 -25.11
N ASP A 486 -11.66 8.90 -24.94
CA ASP A 486 -12.72 8.86 -23.92
C ASP A 486 -12.45 7.70 -22.96
N VAL A 487 -12.15 8.05 -21.69
CA VAL A 487 -11.92 7.10 -20.60
C VAL A 487 -12.89 7.41 -19.47
N ASP A 488 -13.62 6.40 -19.00
CA ASP A 488 -14.60 6.55 -17.92
C ASP A 488 -14.38 5.49 -16.85
N LEU A 489 -13.70 5.92 -15.78
CA LEU A 489 -13.35 5.09 -14.63
C LEU A 489 -14.39 5.27 -13.53
N LYS A 490 -15.01 4.17 -13.12
CA LYS A 490 -15.75 4.10 -11.86
C LYS A 490 -14.76 3.82 -10.75
N ARG A 491 -14.56 4.76 -9.82
CA ARG A 491 -13.83 4.48 -8.57
C ARG A 491 -14.70 3.57 -7.69
N GLU A 492 -14.12 2.47 -7.21
CA GLU A 492 -14.82 1.53 -6.34
C GLU A 492 -14.59 1.96 -4.90
N ARG A 493 -15.70 2.27 -4.23
CA ARG A 493 -15.74 2.89 -2.92
C ARG A 493 -16.58 2.06 -1.97
N VAL A 494 -16.14 2.00 -0.72
CA VAL A 494 -16.85 1.34 0.39
C VAL A 494 -17.02 2.32 1.54
N GLU A 495 -18.02 2.08 2.37
CA GLU A 495 -18.08 2.70 3.69
C GLU A 495 -16.99 2.11 4.59
N ALA A 496 -16.34 2.97 5.37
CA ALA A 496 -15.46 2.62 6.46
C ALA A 496 -15.96 3.31 7.75
N ARG A 497 -15.71 2.70 8.91
CA ARG A 497 -16.27 3.10 10.20
C ARG A 497 -15.17 3.24 11.24
N ASN A 498 -14.95 4.43 11.79
CA ASN A 498 -14.23 4.54 13.07
C ASN A 498 -15.21 4.12 14.18
N VAL A 499 -14.80 3.22 15.09
CA VAL A 499 -15.64 2.77 16.21
C VAL A 499 -15.31 3.58 17.45
N ILE A 500 -16.28 4.33 17.98
CA ILE A 500 -16.10 5.28 19.07
C ILE A 500 -16.89 4.85 20.30
N GLY A 501 -16.25 4.85 21.47
CA GLY A 501 -16.89 4.64 22.76
C GLY A 501 -16.35 5.61 23.82
N VAL A 502 -17.19 6.07 24.73
CA VAL A 502 -16.90 7.22 25.59
C VAL A 502 -17.07 6.89 27.08
N LEU A 503 -16.08 7.23 27.90
CA LEU A 503 -16.24 7.37 29.34
C LEU A 503 -16.38 8.86 29.65
N ARG A 504 -17.59 9.31 30.01
CA ARG A 504 -17.86 10.71 30.35
C ARG A 504 -17.16 11.07 31.67
N GLY A 505 -16.45 12.20 31.67
CA GLY A 505 -15.83 12.76 32.88
C GLY A 505 -16.87 13.36 33.83
N THR A 506 -16.42 13.72 35.03
CA THR A 506 -17.24 14.32 36.08
C THR A 506 -16.60 15.58 36.67
N GLY A 507 -17.40 16.54 37.14
CA GLY A 507 -16.87 17.79 37.70
C GLY A 507 -16.35 18.78 36.66
N PRO A 508 -15.46 19.72 37.04
CA PRO A 508 -15.19 20.96 36.28
C PRO A 508 -14.32 20.81 35.02
N HIS A 509 -13.80 19.61 34.74
CA HIS A 509 -13.01 19.32 33.53
C HIS A 509 -13.68 18.27 32.63
N ALA A 510 -14.96 17.95 32.85
CA ALA A 510 -15.67 16.89 32.14
C ALA A 510 -15.79 17.15 30.62
N ASP A 511 -15.67 18.41 30.19
CA ASP A 511 -15.65 18.83 28.79
C ASP A 511 -14.26 18.71 28.14
N GLU A 512 -13.19 18.48 28.91
CA GLU A 512 -11.86 18.18 28.40
C GLU A 512 -11.74 16.70 28.04
N VAL A 513 -11.09 16.42 26.91
CA VAL A 513 -11.07 15.10 26.27
C VAL A 513 -9.66 14.54 26.18
N ILE A 514 -9.50 13.29 26.60
CA ILE A 514 -8.34 12.45 26.30
C ILE A 514 -8.79 11.43 25.26
N VAL A 515 -8.14 11.39 24.08
CA VAL A 515 -8.37 10.34 23.08
C VAL A 515 -7.43 9.18 23.34
N VAL A 516 -7.94 7.95 23.27
CA VAL A 516 -7.11 6.74 23.20
C VAL A 516 -7.48 5.97 21.94
N GLY A 517 -6.48 5.54 21.17
CA GLY A 517 -6.69 4.94 19.86
C GLY A 517 -5.83 3.73 19.56
N ALA A 518 -6.30 2.97 18.58
CA ALA A 518 -5.60 1.92 17.84
C ALA A 518 -6.33 1.75 16.50
N HIS A 519 -5.67 1.31 15.44
CA HIS A 519 -6.37 0.89 14.22
C HIS A 519 -6.84 -0.57 14.33
N TYR A 520 -7.85 -0.94 13.53
CA TYR A 520 -8.43 -2.29 13.51
C TYR A 520 -8.61 -2.93 12.11
N ASP A 521 -8.34 -2.21 11.01
CA ASP A 521 -8.30 -2.81 9.66
C ASP A 521 -6.93 -3.41 9.35
N HIS A 522 -6.84 -4.36 8.42
CA HIS A 522 -5.55 -4.86 7.96
C HIS A 522 -5.61 -5.22 6.46
N LEU A 523 -4.55 -5.81 5.92
CA LEU A 523 -4.36 -6.02 4.49
C LEU A 523 -5.32 -7.03 3.82
N GLY A 524 -6.19 -7.71 4.54
CA GLY A 524 -7.16 -8.66 3.98
C GLY A 524 -6.49 -9.88 3.32
N ARG A 525 -6.36 -9.86 1.98
CA ARG A 525 -5.62 -10.86 1.19
C ARG A 525 -4.33 -10.32 0.56
N GLY A 526 -3.82 -9.21 1.09
CA GLY A 526 -2.62 -8.52 0.63
C GLY A 526 -2.88 -7.61 -0.58
N GLY A 527 -1.83 -7.34 -1.35
CA GLY A 527 -1.83 -6.39 -2.46
C GLY A 527 -0.92 -5.20 -2.19
N VAL A 528 -1.44 -3.98 -2.31
CA VAL A 528 -0.74 -2.76 -1.86
C VAL A 528 -0.51 -2.86 -0.35
N GLY A 529 0.64 -2.40 0.14
CA GLY A 529 1.07 -2.56 1.54
C GLY A 529 1.78 -3.89 1.83
N SER A 530 1.31 -5.01 1.27
CA SER A 530 1.84 -6.35 1.58
C SER A 530 3.34 -6.52 1.26
N LEU A 531 4.10 -7.01 2.24
CA LEU A 531 5.49 -7.47 2.05
C LEU A 531 5.57 -8.90 1.52
N ALA A 532 4.43 -9.56 1.28
CA ALA A 532 4.30 -10.84 0.60
C ALA A 532 3.55 -10.75 -0.75
N PRO A 533 3.93 -9.85 -1.71
CA PRO A 533 3.12 -9.45 -2.87
C PRO A 533 2.92 -10.52 -3.97
N ARG A 534 3.18 -11.80 -3.68
CA ARG A 534 2.84 -12.96 -4.52
C ARG A 534 1.83 -13.91 -3.86
N SER A 535 1.58 -13.74 -2.58
CA SER A 535 0.55 -14.46 -1.81
C SER A 535 -0.85 -13.89 -2.12
N LYS A 536 -1.88 -14.70 -1.86
CA LYS A 536 -3.30 -14.29 -1.75
C LYS A 536 -3.94 -14.86 -0.47
N ASP A 537 -3.08 -15.30 0.44
CA ASP A 537 -3.43 -15.89 1.72
C ASP A 537 -3.88 -14.76 2.65
N ILE A 538 -4.65 -15.10 3.68
CA ILE A 538 -5.22 -14.08 4.55
C ILE A 538 -4.09 -13.47 5.38
N HIS A 539 -4.03 -12.14 5.40
CA HIS A 539 -3.14 -11.38 6.27
C HIS A 539 -3.95 -11.15 7.55
N ASN A 540 -3.73 -11.96 8.58
CA ASN A 540 -4.59 -11.97 9.77
C ASN A 540 -4.32 -10.78 10.72
N GLY A 541 -3.06 -10.33 10.80
CA GLY A 541 -2.69 -9.09 11.47
C GLY A 541 -2.76 -9.16 13.00
N ALA A 542 -2.06 -10.14 13.59
CA ALA A 542 -2.12 -10.42 15.01
C ALA A 542 -1.40 -9.40 15.89
N ASP A 543 -0.19 -8.98 15.52
CA ASP A 543 0.49 -7.86 16.16
C ASP A 543 0.01 -6.55 15.53
N ASP A 544 0.11 -6.53 14.21
CA ASP A 544 -0.26 -5.45 13.31
C ASP A 544 -1.66 -5.72 12.73
N ASN A 545 -2.75 -5.35 13.38
CA ASN A 545 -2.90 -4.43 14.52
C ASN A 545 -3.78 -5.00 15.65
N ALA A 546 -4.15 -6.29 15.61
CA ALA A 546 -5.10 -6.85 16.56
C ALA A 546 -4.63 -6.70 18.02
N SER A 547 -3.32 -6.70 18.25
CA SER A 547 -2.72 -6.39 19.55
C SER A 547 -3.09 -4.99 20.07
N GLY A 548 -3.05 -3.96 19.22
CA GLY A 548 -3.42 -2.59 19.55
C GLY A 548 -4.91 -2.45 19.87
N THR A 549 -5.76 -3.05 19.04
CA THR A 549 -7.22 -3.07 19.27
C THR A 549 -7.59 -3.83 20.54
N ALA A 550 -6.97 -5.00 20.82
CA ALA A 550 -7.22 -5.74 22.06
C ALA A 550 -6.71 -4.99 23.31
N ALA A 551 -5.58 -4.30 23.20
CA ALA A 551 -5.08 -3.43 24.26
C ALA A 551 -5.99 -2.23 24.53
N LEU A 552 -6.59 -1.64 23.47
CA LEU A 552 -7.61 -0.59 23.58
C LEU A 552 -8.87 -1.08 24.31
N ILE A 553 -9.33 -2.30 24.00
CA ILE A 553 -10.49 -2.95 24.63
C ILE A 553 -10.24 -3.25 26.12
N GLU A 554 -9.08 -3.82 26.48
CA GLU A 554 -8.77 -4.13 27.87
C GLU A 554 -8.51 -2.84 28.69
N LEU A 555 -7.90 -1.81 28.11
CA LEU A 555 -7.76 -0.50 28.75
C LEU A 555 -9.13 0.17 29.00
N ALA A 556 -10.04 0.11 28.02
CA ALA A 556 -11.43 0.56 28.18
C ALA A 556 -12.12 -0.18 29.34
N ARG A 557 -11.94 -1.51 29.41
CA ARG A 557 -12.47 -2.36 30.49
C ARG A 557 -11.91 -2.01 31.87
N GLN A 558 -10.62 -1.68 31.96
CA GLN A 558 -9.98 -1.29 33.22
C GLN A 558 -10.39 0.12 33.67
N LEU A 559 -10.49 1.09 32.77
CA LEU A 559 -10.91 2.45 33.09
C LEU A 559 -12.43 2.56 33.33
N GLY A 560 -13.25 1.74 32.65
CA GLY A 560 -14.70 1.70 32.86
C GLY A 560 -15.10 1.24 34.27
N ARG A 561 -14.32 0.35 34.88
CA ARG A 561 -14.43 -0.02 36.31
C ARG A 561 -14.14 1.14 37.26
N GLU A 562 -13.38 2.13 36.82
CA GLU A 562 -12.95 3.30 37.60
C GLU A 562 -13.59 4.62 37.15
N LYS A 563 -14.63 4.56 36.30
CA LYS A 563 -15.27 5.73 35.65
C LYS A 563 -15.64 6.88 36.61
N HIS A 564 -16.01 6.56 37.85
CA HIS A 564 -16.35 7.54 38.89
C HIS A 564 -15.15 8.35 39.42
N ARG A 565 -13.93 7.97 39.06
CA ARG A 565 -12.67 8.65 39.43
C ARG A 565 -12.15 9.60 38.33
N LEU A 566 -12.85 9.74 37.20
CA LEU A 566 -12.37 10.47 36.03
C LEU A 566 -12.91 11.93 36.01
N PRO A 567 -12.04 12.96 36.15
CA PRO A 567 -12.46 14.35 36.03
C PRO A 567 -12.66 14.81 34.58
N ARG A 568 -12.16 14.03 33.62
CA ARG A 568 -12.14 14.32 32.18
C ARG A 568 -12.80 13.21 31.38
N THR A 569 -13.33 13.56 30.22
CA THR A 569 -13.91 12.58 29.30
C THR A 569 -12.80 11.83 28.57
N ILE A 570 -12.93 10.49 28.49
CA ILE A 570 -12.02 9.64 27.71
C ILE A 570 -12.78 9.08 26.52
N VAL A 571 -12.24 9.29 25.32
CA VAL A 571 -12.84 8.85 24.05
C VAL A 571 -11.94 7.77 23.46
N PHE A 572 -12.44 6.55 23.42
CA PHE A 572 -11.77 5.39 22.82
C PHE A 572 -12.18 5.31 21.35
N ILE A 573 -11.21 5.24 20.44
CA ILE A 573 -11.45 5.17 19.00
C ILE A 573 -10.66 4.02 18.39
N ALA A 574 -11.37 3.02 17.86
CA ALA A 574 -10.78 2.08 16.92
C ALA A 574 -10.85 2.70 15.51
N PHE A 575 -9.70 3.11 14.98
CA PHE A 575 -9.58 3.72 13.65
C PHE A 575 -9.60 2.65 12.55
N THR A 576 -9.99 3.06 11.34
CA THR A 576 -9.96 2.19 10.16
C THR A 576 -9.35 2.90 8.96
N ALA A 577 -8.97 2.14 7.93
CA ALA A 577 -8.23 2.58 6.76
C ALA A 577 -6.88 3.24 7.10
N GLU A 578 -6.22 2.80 8.18
CA GLU A 578 -4.84 3.20 8.52
C GLU A 578 -3.89 2.73 7.40
N GLU A 579 -4.05 1.48 6.97
CA GLU A 579 -3.28 0.77 5.93
C GLU A 579 -3.28 1.47 4.56
N ARG A 580 -4.17 2.45 4.37
CA ARG A 580 -4.29 3.27 3.16
C ARG A 580 -3.78 4.70 3.36
N GLY A 581 -3.10 4.96 4.48
CA GLY A 581 -2.51 6.23 4.87
C GLY A 581 -3.32 6.97 5.93
N LEU A 582 -3.50 6.41 7.13
CA LEU A 582 -4.12 7.10 8.27
C LEU A 582 -5.54 7.63 8.01
N LEU A 583 -6.32 7.03 7.12
CA LEU A 583 -7.52 7.70 6.59
C LEU A 583 -8.60 7.91 7.67
N GLY A 584 -8.76 6.97 8.61
CA GLY A 584 -9.70 7.07 9.73
C GLY A 584 -9.37 8.18 10.71
N SER A 585 -8.14 8.25 11.23
CA SER A 585 -7.74 9.36 12.10
C SER A 585 -7.69 10.70 11.35
N SER A 586 -7.25 10.71 10.09
CA SER A 586 -7.30 11.89 9.22
C SER A 586 -8.74 12.40 9.02
N TYR A 587 -9.71 11.49 8.91
CA TYR A 587 -11.13 11.86 8.87
C TYR A 587 -11.61 12.40 10.22
N TYR A 588 -11.30 11.75 11.34
CA TYR A 588 -11.68 12.21 12.68
C TYR A 588 -11.15 13.62 12.97
N VAL A 589 -9.88 13.92 12.67
CA VAL A 589 -9.29 15.26 12.91
C VAL A 589 -9.72 16.33 11.89
N ARG A 590 -10.72 16.05 11.06
CA ARG A 590 -11.39 17.02 10.17
C ARG A 590 -12.89 17.10 10.42
N HIS A 591 -13.50 15.99 10.86
CA HIS A 591 -14.90 15.91 11.29
C HIS A 591 -14.96 15.39 12.74
N PRO A 592 -14.45 16.15 13.72
CA PRO A 592 -14.29 15.66 15.08
C PRO A 592 -15.63 15.55 15.81
N VAL A 593 -15.91 14.38 16.41
CA VAL A 593 -17.09 14.17 17.28
C VAL A 593 -16.96 15.00 18.57
N PHE A 594 -15.73 15.18 19.05
CA PHE A 594 -15.40 16.04 20.20
C PHE A 594 -14.42 17.14 19.76
N PRO A 595 -14.70 18.44 20.02
CA PRO A 595 -13.86 19.56 19.57
C PRO A 595 -12.36 19.37 19.87
N LEU A 596 -11.51 19.63 18.89
CA LEU A 596 -10.06 19.42 19.03
C LEU A 596 -9.44 20.40 20.04
N GLU A 597 -10.03 21.58 20.21
CA GLU A 597 -9.68 22.60 21.20
C GLU A 597 -9.93 22.14 22.65
N LYS A 598 -10.76 21.10 22.81
CA LYS A 598 -11.03 20.40 24.07
C LYS A 598 -10.23 19.10 24.20
N THR A 599 -9.59 18.62 23.13
CA THR A 599 -8.76 17.41 23.15
C THR A 599 -7.36 17.73 23.68
N ILE A 600 -7.07 17.34 24.93
CA ILE A 600 -5.86 17.73 25.66
C ILE A 600 -4.67 16.79 25.45
N ALA A 601 -4.93 15.55 25.02
CA ALA A 601 -3.93 14.53 24.71
C ALA A 601 -4.54 13.45 23.81
N MET A 602 -3.70 12.77 23.03
CA MET A 602 -4.06 11.54 22.33
C MET A 602 -3.00 10.45 22.54
N PHE A 603 -3.44 9.24 22.89
CA PHE A 603 -2.56 8.10 23.12
C PHE A 603 -2.87 6.97 22.14
N ASN A 604 -1.85 6.40 21.48
CA ASN A 604 -2.03 5.42 20.41
C ASN A 604 -1.29 4.10 20.66
N MET A 605 -1.99 2.98 20.56
CA MET A 605 -1.42 1.63 20.67
C MET A 605 -1.46 0.94 19.31
N ASP A 606 -0.30 0.51 18.83
CA ASP A 606 -0.16 -0.16 17.54
C ASP A 606 1.07 -1.08 17.60
N MET A 607 0.96 -2.30 17.08
CA MET A 607 1.98 -3.36 17.18
C MET A 607 2.58 -3.48 18.60
N VAL A 608 1.73 -3.75 19.59
CA VAL A 608 2.08 -3.86 21.02
C VAL A 608 2.22 -5.30 21.53
N GLY A 609 1.94 -6.29 20.69
CA GLY A 609 1.93 -7.72 20.98
C GLY A 609 3.27 -8.43 20.81
N ARG A 610 4.35 -7.77 20.32
CA ARG A 610 5.64 -8.44 20.02
C ARG A 610 6.82 -7.95 20.87
N LEU A 611 6.52 -7.45 22.09
CA LEU A 611 7.48 -7.03 23.11
C LEU A 611 8.59 -8.07 23.31
N ARG A 612 9.84 -7.62 23.22
CA ARG A 612 11.09 -8.37 23.42
C ARG A 612 12.05 -7.53 24.23
N ASP A 613 12.94 -8.17 24.99
CA ASP A 613 13.94 -7.49 25.84
C ASP A 613 13.33 -6.43 26.78
N ASP A 614 12.05 -6.64 27.14
CA ASP A 614 11.13 -5.71 27.82
C ASP A 614 11.06 -4.30 27.22
N LYS A 615 11.40 -4.17 25.94
CA LYS A 615 11.68 -2.90 25.27
C LYS A 615 10.46 -2.29 24.60
N LEU A 616 9.90 -1.26 25.22
CA LEU A 616 8.81 -0.47 24.65
C LEU A 616 9.38 0.76 23.92
N ILE A 617 9.02 0.94 22.65
CA ILE A 617 9.25 2.19 21.91
C ILE A 617 8.10 3.15 22.21
N VAL A 618 8.42 4.40 22.55
CA VAL A 618 7.43 5.46 22.77
C VAL A 618 7.74 6.65 21.87
N MET A 619 6.90 6.88 20.86
CA MET A 619 6.95 8.04 19.97
C MET A 619 6.14 9.21 20.53
N GLY A 620 6.48 10.43 20.12
CA GLY A 620 5.88 11.65 20.66
C GLY A 620 6.37 12.06 22.06
N SER A 621 7.43 11.44 22.60
CA SER A 621 7.84 11.61 24.01
C SER A 621 8.17 13.05 24.42
N GLY A 622 8.51 13.92 23.46
CA GLY A 622 8.80 15.33 23.68
C GLY A 622 7.63 16.27 23.42
N THR A 623 6.45 15.77 23.02
CA THR A 623 5.33 16.62 22.56
C THR A 623 4.53 17.29 23.68
N ALA A 624 4.82 16.99 24.94
CA ALA A 624 4.53 17.84 26.08
C ALA A 624 5.62 17.71 27.16
N LYS A 625 5.83 18.77 27.96
CA LYS A 625 6.87 18.79 29.01
C LYS A 625 6.70 17.67 30.05
N GLN A 626 5.46 17.25 30.29
CA GLN A 626 5.07 16.25 31.28
C GLN A 626 5.44 14.82 30.86
N TRP A 627 5.58 14.54 29.56
CA TRP A 627 5.65 13.18 29.02
C TRP A 627 6.88 12.39 29.45
N GLU A 628 8.10 12.89 29.22
CA GLU A 628 9.30 12.13 29.61
C GLU A 628 9.44 11.92 31.12
N PRO A 629 9.18 12.91 32.01
CA PRO A 629 9.18 12.70 33.46
C PRO A 629 8.15 11.65 33.92
N LEU A 630 6.93 11.68 33.36
CA LEU A 630 5.86 10.72 33.64
C LEU A 630 6.28 9.30 33.23
N LEU A 631 6.74 9.14 31.99
CA LEU A 631 7.21 7.88 31.43
C LEU A 631 8.38 7.27 32.24
N LYS A 632 9.37 8.09 32.61
CA LYS A 632 10.56 7.66 33.37
C LYS A 632 10.21 7.22 34.80
N ARG A 633 9.15 7.75 35.41
CA ARG A 633 8.65 7.33 36.74
C ARG A 633 7.77 6.09 36.68
N LEU A 634 6.89 5.96 35.67
CA LEU A 634 5.89 4.90 35.62
C LEU A 634 6.43 3.59 35.02
N ALA A 635 7.21 3.63 33.93
CA ALA A 635 7.63 2.41 33.23
C ALA A 635 8.47 1.41 34.05
N PRO A 636 9.33 1.82 35.02
CA PRO A 636 10.03 0.88 35.90
C PRO A 636 9.10 -0.01 36.73
N ARG A 637 7.91 0.48 37.11
CA ARG A 637 6.89 -0.32 37.84
C ARG A 637 6.51 -1.58 37.07
N TYR A 638 6.39 -1.44 35.75
CA TYR A 638 6.01 -2.49 34.80
C TYR A 638 7.23 -3.24 34.22
N GLY A 639 8.44 -2.95 34.71
CA GLY A 639 9.68 -3.53 34.20
C GLY A 639 9.93 -3.24 32.72
N LEU A 640 9.51 -2.07 32.21
CA LEU A 640 9.58 -1.72 30.79
C LEU A 640 10.77 -0.81 30.46
N ASN A 641 11.62 -1.28 29.54
CA ASN A 641 12.80 -0.58 29.04
C ASN A 641 12.41 0.41 27.92
N LEU A 642 12.28 1.70 28.24
CA LEU A 642 11.78 2.69 27.27
C LEU A 642 12.83 3.13 26.24
N LYS A 643 12.48 3.03 24.96
CA LYS A 643 13.12 3.78 23.87
C LYS A 643 12.26 4.99 23.48
N LEU A 644 12.55 6.13 24.11
CA LEU A 644 11.88 7.40 23.82
C LEU A 644 12.29 7.94 22.43
N THR A 645 11.31 8.46 21.69
CA THR A 645 11.47 9.12 20.39
C THR A 645 10.67 10.43 20.42
N PRO A 646 11.31 11.61 20.51
CA PRO A 646 10.60 12.84 20.83
C PRO A 646 9.55 13.32 19.84
N ASP A 647 9.70 13.08 18.52
CA ASP A 647 8.77 13.60 17.52
C ASP A 647 7.47 12.78 17.43
N GLY A 648 6.34 13.49 17.33
CA GLY A 648 4.99 12.91 17.24
C GLY A 648 4.56 12.52 15.82
N PHE A 649 5.49 12.39 14.86
CA PHE A 649 5.18 11.95 13.49
C PHE A 649 5.68 10.52 13.27
N GLY A 650 4.81 9.53 13.50
CA GLY A 650 5.03 8.14 13.07
C GLY A 650 4.15 7.73 11.87
N PRO A 651 4.33 6.49 11.37
CA PRO A 651 3.40 5.84 10.46
C PRO A 651 2.32 5.11 11.27
N SER A 652 1.48 5.88 11.98
CA SER A 652 0.31 5.39 12.75
C SER A 652 -0.52 6.60 13.23
N ASP A 653 -1.77 6.39 13.65
CA ASP A 653 -2.82 7.43 13.76
C ASP A 653 -2.51 8.67 14.62
N HIS A 654 -1.63 8.54 15.62
CA HIS A 654 -1.16 9.67 16.44
C HIS A 654 -0.61 10.86 15.62
N ALA A 655 -0.04 10.61 14.43
CA ALA A 655 0.49 11.67 13.57
C ALA A 655 -0.60 12.66 13.11
N SER A 656 -1.84 12.19 12.92
CA SER A 656 -3.01 13.01 12.57
C SER A 656 -3.37 14.00 13.68
N PHE A 657 -3.22 13.59 14.94
CA PHE A 657 -3.47 14.44 16.12
C PHE A 657 -2.30 15.40 16.38
N TYR A 658 -1.05 14.94 16.23
CA TYR A 658 0.12 15.81 16.38
C TYR A 658 0.17 16.93 15.33
N ALA A 659 -0.27 16.66 14.10
CA ALA A 659 -0.44 17.68 13.06
C ALA A 659 -1.41 18.82 13.47
N ARG A 660 -2.37 18.51 14.36
CA ARG A 660 -3.32 19.47 14.97
C ARG A 660 -2.83 20.13 16.26
N LYS A 661 -1.55 19.98 16.60
CA LYS A 661 -0.91 20.51 17.83
C LYS A 661 -1.47 19.92 19.14
N ILE A 662 -1.97 18.69 19.09
CA ILE A 662 -2.37 17.92 20.28
C ILE A 662 -1.13 17.16 20.80
N PRO A 663 -0.85 17.15 22.11
CA PRO A 663 0.17 16.28 22.70
C PRO A 663 -0.12 14.80 22.46
N VAL A 664 0.87 14.04 22.01
CA VAL A 664 0.70 12.60 21.71
C VAL A 664 1.73 11.70 22.38
N LEU A 665 1.32 10.49 22.72
CA LEU A 665 2.22 9.35 22.91
C LEU A 665 1.76 8.19 22.04
N HIS A 666 2.68 7.52 21.38
CA HIS A 666 2.41 6.28 20.65
C HIS A 666 3.33 5.16 21.14
N LEU A 667 2.71 4.07 21.60
CA LEU A 667 3.35 2.91 22.22
C LEU A 667 3.45 1.78 21.18
N PHE A 668 4.67 1.23 21.02
CA PHE A 668 5.03 0.32 19.91
C PHE A 668 6.14 -0.67 20.32
N THR A 669 6.08 -1.93 19.88
CA THR A 669 7.12 -2.95 20.21
C THR A 669 8.18 -3.19 19.13
N GLY A 670 8.00 -2.65 17.92
CA GLY A 670 9.01 -2.66 16.85
C GLY A 670 8.76 -3.68 15.73
N ASN A 671 9.13 -3.30 14.49
CA ASN A 671 8.94 -4.13 13.29
C ASN A 671 9.59 -5.52 13.43
N HIS A 672 8.96 -6.52 12.83
CA HIS A 672 9.44 -7.90 12.78
C HIS A 672 9.29 -8.52 11.39
N ALA A 673 9.88 -9.71 11.17
CA ALA A 673 9.90 -10.37 9.87
C ALA A 673 8.49 -10.66 9.29
N ASP A 674 7.50 -10.91 10.17
CA ASP A 674 6.11 -11.20 9.78
C ASP A 674 5.27 -9.96 9.36
N TYR A 675 5.76 -8.74 9.61
CA TYR A 675 5.02 -7.49 9.37
C TYR A 675 4.51 -7.40 7.92
N HIS A 676 3.23 -7.04 7.73
CA HIS A 676 2.54 -7.02 6.43
C HIS A 676 2.61 -8.36 5.66
N ARG A 677 2.42 -9.51 6.34
CA ARG A 677 2.40 -10.87 5.73
C ARG A 677 1.28 -11.75 6.30
N PRO A 678 0.90 -12.83 5.59
CA PRO A 678 0.06 -13.91 6.13
C PRO A 678 0.64 -14.61 7.37
N SER A 679 1.92 -14.41 7.68
CA SER A 679 2.56 -15.05 8.83
C SER A 679 2.44 -14.25 10.13
N ASP A 680 1.77 -13.09 10.15
CA ASP A 680 1.51 -12.38 11.41
C ASP A 680 0.24 -12.90 12.09
N ASP A 681 0.45 -13.92 12.92
CA ASP A 681 -0.58 -14.79 13.48
C ASP A 681 -0.40 -14.95 15.02
N TRP A 682 -1.50 -15.23 15.72
CA TRP A 682 -1.67 -15.00 17.16
C TRP A 682 -0.74 -15.84 18.06
N GLN A 683 -0.17 -16.94 17.56
CA GLN A 683 0.73 -17.80 18.35
C GLN A 683 2.06 -17.11 18.67
N LYS A 684 2.33 -15.96 18.05
CA LYS A 684 3.55 -15.17 18.22
C LYS A 684 3.42 -14.04 19.25
N ILE A 685 2.24 -13.89 19.86
CA ILE A 685 1.87 -12.72 20.68
C ILE A 685 2.29 -12.88 22.15
N ASN A 686 3.05 -11.90 22.64
CA ASN A 686 3.45 -11.72 24.03
C ASN A 686 2.36 -10.97 24.81
N ALA A 687 1.28 -11.66 25.14
CA ALA A 687 0.14 -11.08 25.86
C ALA A 687 0.47 -10.58 27.29
N GLU A 688 1.48 -11.16 27.95
CA GLU A 688 1.99 -10.69 29.25
C GLU A 688 2.76 -9.36 29.10
N GLY A 689 3.45 -9.17 27.96
CA GLY A 689 3.99 -7.88 27.55
C GLY A 689 2.89 -6.84 27.32
N MET A 690 1.83 -7.22 26.59
CA MET A 690 0.66 -6.34 26.38
C MET A 690 0.01 -5.91 27.71
N ALA A 691 -0.14 -6.81 28.68
CA ALA A 691 -0.73 -6.48 29.99
C ALA A 691 0.09 -5.41 30.74
N ARG A 692 1.41 -5.48 30.66
CA ARG A 692 2.32 -4.48 31.24
C ARG A 692 2.27 -3.13 30.50
N ILE A 693 2.11 -3.17 29.17
CA ILE A 693 1.91 -1.96 28.33
C ILE A 693 0.57 -1.28 28.64
N VAL A 694 -0.52 -2.04 28.75
CA VAL A 694 -1.85 -1.52 29.13
C VAL A 694 -1.84 -0.94 30.54
N GLY A 695 -1.17 -1.61 31.49
CA GLY A 695 -0.99 -1.08 32.84
C GLY A 695 -0.27 0.27 32.87
N LEU A 696 0.86 0.39 32.17
CA LEU A 696 1.58 1.65 32.02
C LEU A 696 0.69 2.75 31.41
N LEU A 697 -0.08 2.42 30.36
CA LEU A 697 -0.95 3.42 29.73
C LEU A 697 -2.14 3.81 30.62
N LYS A 698 -2.67 2.88 31.43
CA LYS A 698 -3.70 3.17 32.43
C LYS A 698 -3.21 4.18 33.46
N ASP A 699 -2.03 3.99 34.04
CA ASP A 699 -1.43 4.93 35.00
C ASP A 699 -1.21 6.32 34.37
N ILE A 700 -0.71 6.37 33.12
CA ILE A 700 -0.56 7.62 32.35
C ILE A 700 -1.91 8.32 32.16
N VAL A 701 -2.94 7.59 31.72
CA VAL A 701 -4.28 8.14 31.45
C VAL A 701 -4.94 8.63 32.73
N LEU A 702 -4.84 7.90 33.84
CA LEU A 702 -5.39 8.32 35.13
C LEU A 702 -4.69 9.56 35.68
N GLU A 703 -3.35 9.65 35.60
CA GLU A 703 -2.63 10.83 36.08
C GLU A 703 -2.93 12.08 35.24
N VAL A 704 -3.04 11.93 33.90
CA VAL A 704 -3.40 13.03 33.00
C VAL A 704 -4.88 13.42 33.14
N ALA A 705 -5.79 12.47 33.41
CA ALA A 705 -7.18 12.76 33.73
C ALA A 705 -7.30 13.54 35.05
N ALA A 706 -6.50 13.20 36.06
CA ALA A 706 -6.51 13.82 37.39
C ALA A 706 -5.73 15.16 37.49
N ALA A 707 -4.82 15.46 36.57
CA ALA A 707 -3.97 16.64 36.65
C ALA A 707 -4.77 17.96 36.65
N PRO A 708 -4.46 18.94 37.54
CA PRO A 708 -5.20 20.21 37.59
C PRO A 708 -4.94 21.14 36.40
N GLN A 709 -3.96 20.82 35.55
CA GLN A 709 -3.59 21.58 34.36
C GLN A 709 -3.49 20.64 33.15
N ARG A 710 -3.73 21.17 31.95
CA ARG A 710 -3.51 20.46 30.69
C ARG A 710 -2.01 20.13 30.50
N PRO A 711 -1.66 19.05 29.78
CA PRO A 711 -0.30 18.86 29.29
C PRO A 711 0.13 20.08 28.44
N GLU A 712 1.34 20.58 28.68
CA GLU A 712 1.84 21.76 27.98
C GLU A 712 2.46 21.33 26.65
N TYR A 713 1.74 21.54 25.55
CA TYR A 713 2.17 21.15 24.20
C TYR A 713 3.54 21.76 23.83
N VAL A 714 4.45 20.90 23.40
CA VAL A 714 5.78 21.27 22.91
C VAL A 714 5.89 20.87 21.45
N ALA A 715 6.20 21.87 20.61
CA ALA A 715 6.27 21.71 19.17
C ALA A 715 7.64 21.12 18.75
N VAL A 716 7.78 19.80 18.85
CA VAL A 716 9.03 19.08 18.54
C VAL A 716 9.36 19.14 17.06
N ALA A 717 10.44 19.84 16.73
CA ALA A 717 11.09 19.75 15.42
C ALA A 717 11.76 18.38 15.27
N ARG A 718 11.49 17.67 14.16
CA ARG A 718 12.22 16.45 13.80
C ARG A 718 13.74 16.73 13.75
N PRO A 719 14.57 15.97 14.49
CA PRO A 719 16.02 16.00 14.33
C PRO A 719 16.40 15.65 12.89
N SER A 720 17.36 16.38 12.32
CA SER A 720 17.93 16.05 11.01
C SER A 720 18.61 14.69 11.08
N ARG A 721 18.11 13.71 10.33
CA ARG A 721 18.83 12.45 10.12
C ARG A 721 19.98 12.67 9.13
N PRO A 722 21.10 11.96 9.26
CA PRO A 722 22.07 11.87 8.18
C PRO A 722 21.36 11.43 6.91
N ALA A 723 21.50 12.20 5.82
CA ALA A 723 20.68 12.04 4.64
C ALA A 723 20.80 10.62 4.05
N ARG A 724 19.67 9.91 3.92
CA ARG A 724 19.59 8.83 2.93
C ARG A 724 19.73 9.49 1.56
N THR A 725 20.73 9.05 0.80
CA THR A 725 21.22 9.73 -0.41
C THR A 725 20.12 10.06 -1.41
N GLY A 726 19.97 11.34 -1.77
CA GLY A 726 18.96 11.78 -2.75
C GLY A 726 18.36 13.17 -2.56
N ASP A 727 19.20 14.18 -2.29
CA ASP A 727 19.09 15.61 -2.61
C ASP A 727 17.74 16.37 -2.41
N ARG A 728 16.70 15.81 -1.75
CA ARG A 728 15.42 16.51 -1.54
C ARG A 728 15.58 17.66 -0.53
N PRO A 729 15.31 18.92 -0.89
CA PRO A 729 15.36 20.04 0.04
C PRO A 729 14.18 20.00 1.02
N TYR A 730 14.36 20.60 2.19
CA TYR A 730 13.36 20.59 3.25
C TYR A 730 12.31 21.69 3.04
N PHE A 731 11.04 21.29 2.94
CA PHE A 731 9.89 22.20 2.82
C PHE A 731 9.11 22.34 4.13
N GLY A 732 8.85 21.22 4.82
CA GLY A 732 8.18 21.21 6.14
C GLY A 732 6.66 21.06 6.15
N SER A 733 6.02 20.77 5.01
CA SER A 733 4.62 20.35 4.96
C SER A 733 4.37 19.03 5.70
N ILE A 734 3.24 18.91 6.39
CA ILE A 734 2.72 17.64 6.94
C ILE A 734 1.54 17.20 6.06
N PRO A 735 1.55 16.02 5.43
CA PRO A 735 0.43 15.57 4.59
C PRO A 735 -0.91 15.49 5.32
N ASP A 736 -2.00 15.80 4.63
CA ASP A 736 -3.33 15.23 4.91
C ASP A 736 -3.60 14.15 3.85
N PHE A 737 -3.75 12.90 4.30
CA PHE A 737 -3.96 11.76 3.42
C PHE A 737 -5.44 11.49 3.14
N GLY A 738 -6.36 11.96 3.99
CA GLY A 738 -7.78 11.62 3.90
C GLY A 738 -8.56 12.41 2.84
N GLY A 739 -7.90 13.09 1.90
CA GLY A 739 -8.52 14.04 0.99
C GLY A 739 -8.55 13.57 -0.46
N ASP A 740 -9.73 13.17 -0.96
CA ASP A 740 -9.98 12.79 -2.37
C ASP A 740 -9.91 13.98 -3.37
N GLN A 741 -9.50 15.18 -2.92
CA GLN A 741 -9.51 16.42 -3.71
C GLN A 741 -8.25 16.62 -4.58
N PRO A 742 -8.35 17.31 -5.74
CA PRO A 742 -7.18 17.63 -6.57
C PRO A 742 -6.14 18.52 -5.88
N GLY A 743 -4.91 18.00 -5.76
CA GLY A 743 -3.76 18.69 -5.18
C GLY A 743 -3.17 17.95 -3.99
N TYR A 744 -2.14 18.52 -3.38
CA TYR A 744 -1.50 17.99 -2.17
C TYR A 744 -2.04 18.71 -0.93
N ALA A 745 -3.03 18.11 -0.27
CA ALA A 745 -3.57 18.59 0.99
C ALA A 745 -2.54 18.44 2.13
N ILE A 746 -2.47 19.45 3.01
CA ILE A 746 -1.61 19.42 4.19
C ILE A 746 -2.41 19.56 5.49
N SER A 747 -2.17 18.64 6.44
CA SER A 747 -2.77 18.67 7.78
C SER A 747 -2.15 19.74 8.67
N GLY A 748 -0.92 20.15 8.34
CA GLY A 748 -0.20 21.23 9.00
C GLY A 748 1.17 21.53 8.38
N VAL A 749 1.96 22.32 9.10
CA VAL A 749 3.36 22.63 8.80
C VAL A 749 4.22 22.39 10.04
N ALA A 750 5.47 21.98 9.82
CA ALA A 750 6.40 21.68 10.89
C ALA A 750 6.98 22.97 11.52
N PRO A 751 7.22 23.01 12.84
CA PRO A 751 7.75 24.19 13.52
C PRO A 751 9.10 24.65 12.99
N GLY A 752 9.25 25.96 12.79
CA GLY A 752 10.44 26.62 12.27
C GLY A 752 10.77 26.30 10.81
N SER A 753 9.86 25.65 10.07
CA SER A 753 10.08 25.22 8.70
C SER A 753 9.87 26.32 7.66
N PRO A 754 10.41 26.17 6.43
CA PRO A 754 10.11 27.07 5.32
C PRO A 754 8.61 27.29 5.06
N ALA A 755 7.81 26.23 5.05
CA ALA A 755 6.37 26.33 4.84
C ALA A 755 5.68 27.16 5.94
N GLU A 756 6.05 26.97 7.20
CA GLU A 756 5.52 27.78 8.32
C GLU A 756 5.94 29.25 8.21
N LYS A 757 7.23 29.50 7.94
CA LYS A 757 7.78 30.86 7.77
C LYS A 757 7.14 31.63 6.62
N ALA A 758 6.72 30.94 5.56
CA ALA A 758 6.00 31.52 4.44
C ALA A 758 4.49 31.69 4.67
N GLY A 759 3.93 31.22 5.80
CA GLY A 759 2.51 31.37 6.13
C GLY A 759 1.56 30.29 5.57
N LEU A 760 2.09 29.14 5.15
CA LEU A 760 1.28 27.94 4.89
C LEU A 760 0.76 27.36 6.22
N LYS A 761 -0.40 26.72 6.19
CA LYS A 761 -1.14 26.24 7.37
C LYS A 761 -1.85 24.92 7.06
N GLY A 762 -2.26 24.21 8.12
CA GLY A 762 -3.13 23.04 7.98
C GLY A 762 -4.47 23.43 7.35
N GLY A 763 -4.93 22.64 6.38
CA GLY A 763 -6.08 22.95 5.52
C GLY A 763 -5.72 23.53 4.15
N ASP A 764 -4.45 23.89 3.90
CA ASP A 764 -3.99 24.26 2.56
C ASP A 764 -3.95 23.04 1.62
N VAL A 765 -4.27 23.25 0.35
CA VAL A 765 -4.12 22.27 -0.73
C VAL A 765 -3.15 22.82 -1.77
N ILE A 766 -1.91 22.32 -1.80
CA ILE A 766 -0.88 22.75 -2.75
C ILE A 766 -1.23 22.24 -4.15
N VAL A 767 -1.43 23.16 -5.09
CA VAL A 767 -1.87 22.88 -6.48
C VAL A 767 -0.83 23.26 -7.54
N LYS A 768 0.20 24.03 -7.19
CA LYS A 768 1.31 24.38 -8.09
C LYS A 768 2.61 24.66 -7.33
N LEU A 769 3.75 24.31 -7.92
CA LEU A 769 5.10 24.64 -7.44
C LEU A 769 5.91 25.26 -8.60
N ASN A 770 6.20 26.55 -8.52
CA ASN A 770 6.59 27.39 -9.67
C ASN A 770 5.61 27.18 -10.84
N ASP A 771 6.03 26.54 -11.94
CA ASP A 771 5.16 26.19 -13.07
C ASP A 771 4.72 24.72 -13.12
N ILE A 772 5.09 23.93 -12.11
CA ILE A 772 4.79 22.51 -12.02
C ILE A 772 3.40 22.33 -11.41
N LYS A 773 2.46 21.73 -12.16
CA LYS A 773 1.12 21.38 -11.65
C LYS A 773 1.24 20.26 -10.61
N ILE A 774 0.60 20.43 -9.44
CA ILE A 774 0.56 19.45 -8.36
C ILE A 774 -0.86 18.89 -8.25
N GLY A 775 -1.03 17.57 -8.28
CA GLY A 775 -2.33 16.89 -8.13
C GLY A 775 -2.38 15.93 -6.95
N ASN A 776 -1.23 15.57 -6.35
CA ASN A 776 -1.11 14.84 -5.09
C ASN A 776 0.30 15.01 -4.46
N LEU A 777 0.56 14.32 -3.34
CA LEU A 777 1.86 14.30 -2.65
C LEU A 777 3.02 13.76 -3.49
N GLU A 778 2.78 12.80 -4.40
CA GLU A 778 3.82 12.23 -5.27
C GLU A 778 4.34 13.26 -6.26
N ASP A 779 3.42 14.00 -6.91
CA ASP A 779 3.77 15.12 -7.78
C ASP A 779 4.59 16.16 -7.01
N PHE A 780 4.25 16.42 -5.74
CA PHE A 780 4.96 17.37 -4.88
C PHE A 780 6.36 16.92 -4.47
N ASP A 781 6.57 15.64 -4.11
CA ASP A 781 7.91 15.09 -3.84
C ASP A 781 8.81 15.20 -5.08
N LEU A 782 8.29 14.83 -6.25
CA LEU A 782 9.03 14.87 -7.52
C LEU A 782 9.29 16.30 -8.00
N ALA A 783 8.34 17.21 -7.82
CA ALA A 783 8.50 18.63 -8.16
C ALA A 783 9.54 19.31 -7.26
N LEU A 784 9.50 19.05 -5.95
CA LEU A 784 10.38 19.67 -4.95
C LEU A 784 11.85 19.20 -5.08
N ARG A 785 12.10 18.00 -5.61
CA ARG A 785 13.44 17.47 -5.92
C ARG A 785 14.18 18.17 -7.07
N ARG A 786 13.55 19.14 -7.74
CA ARG A 786 14.14 19.94 -8.83
C ARG A 786 14.80 21.24 -8.34
N PHE A 787 14.92 21.39 -7.02
CA PHE A 787 15.37 22.60 -6.35
C PHE A 787 16.40 22.24 -5.27
N SER A 788 17.31 23.16 -5.00
CA SER A 788 18.31 23.05 -3.93
C SER A 788 17.83 23.70 -2.63
N ALA A 789 18.57 23.47 -1.55
CA ALA A 789 18.44 24.28 -0.35
C ALA A 789 18.90 25.73 -0.65
N GLY A 790 18.14 26.72 -0.17
CA GLY A 790 18.35 28.13 -0.49
C GLY A 790 17.50 28.64 -1.66
N ASP A 791 17.02 27.77 -2.56
CA ASP A 791 16.14 28.18 -3.65
C ASP A 791 14.81 28.72 -3.09
N THR A 792 14.28 29.79 -3.69
CA THR A 792 12.95 30.30 -3.35
C THR A 792 11.95 29.89 -4.43
N VAL A 793 10.87 29.23 -4.01
CA VAL A 793 9.84 28.67 -4.89
C VAL A 793 8.47 29.28 -4.60
N LYS A 794 7.72 29.59 -5.66
CA LYS A 794 6.32 30.03 -5.60
C LYS A 794 5.42 28.82 -5.40
N VAL A 795 4.58 28.85 -4.38
CA VAL A 795 3.63 27.79 -4.05
C VAL A 795 2.23 28.35 -4.18
N GLU A 796 1.44 27.83 -5.12
CA GLU A 796 0.03 28.14 -5.19
C GLU A 796 -0.76 27.09 -4.41
N VAL A 797 -1.62 27.54 -3.50
CA VAL A 797 -2.51 26.69 -2.69
C VAL A 797 -3.96 27.10 -2.87
N LEU A 798 -4.88 26.18 -2.58
CA LEU A 798 -6.26 26.48 -2.25
C LEU A 798 -6.41 26.50 -0.72
N ARG A 799 -7.00 27.57 -0.18
CA ARG A 799 -7.40 27.72 1.24
C ARG A 799 -8.83 28.26 1.25
N ASP A 800 -9.76 27.55 1.88
CA ASP A 800 -11.19 27.90 1.92
C ASP A 800 -11.78 28.18 0.52
N GLY A 801 -11.38 27.37 -0.47
CA GLY A 801 -11.73 27.51 -1.89
C GLY A 801 -11.02 28.65 -2.64
N LYS A 802 -10.30 29.54 -1.96
CA LYS A 802 -9.59 30.67 -2.55
C LYS A 802 -8.16 30.28 -2.92
N ARG A 803 -7.70 30.73 -4.10
CA ARG A 803 -6.30 30.56 -4.53
C ARG A 803 -5.41 31.60 -3.85
N LEU A 804 -4.37 31.14 -3.17
CA LEU A 804 -3.33 31.97 -2.54
C LEU A 804 -1.95 31.57 -3.09
N THR A 805 -1.01 32.50 -3.11
CA THR A 805 0.37 32.26 -3.54
C THR A 805 1.35 32.69 -2.46
N PHE A 806 2.30 31.82 -2.14
CA PHE A 806 3.35 32.06 -1.14
C PHE A 806 4.74 31.88 -1.77
N GLU A 807 5.75 32.58 -1.28
CA GLU A 807 7.15 32.35 -1.65
C GLU A 807 7.87 31.64 -0.50
N VAL A 808 8.46 30.48 -0.80
CA VAL A 808 9.05 29.57 0.19
C VAL A 808 10.54 29.38 -0.12
N THR A 809 11.42 29.92 0.73
CA THR A 809 12.88 29.68 0.65
C THR A 809 13.23 28.33 1.29
N LEU A 810 13.63 27.37 0.47
CA LEU A 810 13.79 25.97 0.84
C LEU A 810 14.96 25.73 1.81
N GLY A 811 14.77 24.82 2.76
CA GLY A 811 15.78 24.48 3.78
C GLY A 811 16.73 23.38 3.34
N ALA A 812 17.86 23.27 4.04
CA ALA A 812 18.75 22.11 3.97
C ALA A 812 17.99 20.80 4.26
N PRO A 813 18.30 19.69 3.57
CA PRO A 813 17.70 18.37 3.84
C PRO A 813 17.77 17.98 5.33
N ARG A 814 16.76 17.23 5.80
CA ARG A 814 16.63 16.70 7.17
C ARG A 814 16.30 15.21 7.18
#